data_AF-A0AAW1NGB6-F1
#
_entry.id   AF-A0AAW1NGB6-F1
#
_cell.length_a   1.000
_cell.length_b   1.000
_cell.length_c   1.000
_cell.angle_alpha   90.00
_cell.angle_beta   90.00
_cell.angle_gamma   90.00
#
_symmetry.space_group_name_H-M   'P 1'
#
loop_
_entity.id
_entity.type
_entity.pdbx_description
1 polymer ?
#
loop_
_entity_poly.entity_id
_entity_poly.type
_entity_poly.pdbx_seq_one_letter_code
_entity_poly.pdbx_strand_id
1 'polypeptide(L)'
;MSSTLIINVWPWLDDQIQRPTMERTTSFNVPPYSRRRVITSHHDEVDYNPLFATKQRFSTRGKAFEWAQNIAFENEFALVIANSGHKNRSQPELVASYFRCSRYGSSKVVYDLEKPKKKPKTVKCHCKFRIRAVENYHFEDKKQLVLWNIVTANGFGFHNHHPTKYKDGHRHYAGLNEEEKAYVRQQYRASVLPRDIKSGLHQKTPDKPQPSSSQIYTETSKIRKEMRRERNTAHQMLALAVEANYVHWHEINPDTHELTHVFMSHPEAVKLFHAYPHVVLIDSTYKMNTYNMALVEVVGVTPTGSSFLIACVLIPSESEKGYTWFLRKLMDILECTGASPSVFVTDRELGLVRALCSLFPETLHLLCHWHVNRAIESRALMIHKTVFYKDHLLNNPETGWWNVIDSTCEDDFNKAWSVFSQKWKRLASYISRTWSEHAKKFVLCYTNEYFLLGNTATSRVESAHSLLKAWLKSAHLTLDTMWSRIHSMLEGQHSKIRKELQDSMNRPRITQRLFSLLQGKVSTKALEIMEDELKRGIALGVGLELGGGCVLRTTHGLPCACTLVDLKNNGSRVHLSDIHSFWRTLEYDNEEAMPKNDNDMLEELVDKARQSDPVYRKVFLEKLRDILHPKDEDILAPVSEKTRRGAQGGLQRGTNLVLSTQ
;
A
#
# COMPACT_ATOMS: atom_id res chain seq x y z
N MET A 1 56.37 -29.96 -0.24
CA MET A 1 56.91 -30.33 -1.56
C MET A 1 55.75 -30.74 -2.44
N SER A 2 55.66 -30.09 -3.61
CA SER A 2 54.88 -30.36 -4.82
C SER A 2 53.68 -31.31 -4.77
N SER A 3 52.54 -30.86 -5.31
CA SER A 3 52.05 -31.24 -6.66
C SER A 3 50.51 -31.11 -6.78
N THR A 4 50.07 -30.10 -7.51
CA THR A 4 49.14 -30.16 -8.66
C THR A 4 47.96 -31.16 -8.65
N LEU A 5 46.72 -30.63 -8.73
CA LEU A 5 45.75 -30.94 -9.80
C LEU A 5 44.48 -30.07 -9.67
N ILE A 6 44.49 -28.95 -10.38
CA ILE A 6 43.30 -28.21 -10.78
C ILE A 6 43.09 -28.54 -12.26
N ILE A 7 41.97 -29.17 -12.60
CA ILE A 7 41.48 -29.27 -13.98
C ILE A 7 40.15 -28.53 -14.06
N ASN A 8 40.17 -27.54 -14.94
CA ASN A 8 39.09 -26.68 -15.37
C ASN A 8 38.01 -27.43 -16.15
N VAL A 9 36.76 -27.00 -16.00
CA VAL A 9 35.79 -26.97 -17.11
C VAL A 9 34.96 -25.67 -17.00
N TRP A 10 35.30 -24.68 -17.83
CA TRP A 10 34.41 -23.59 -18.32
C TRP A 10 33.99 -23.96 -19.77
N PRO A 11 33.10 -23.29 -20.54
CA PRO A 11 32.47 -21.95 -20.38
C PRO A 11 30.99 -21.79 -20.87
N TRP A 12 30.34 -20.65 -20.63
CA TRP A 12 29.74 -19.80 -21.69
C TRP A 12 29.21 -18.44 -21.17
N LEU A 13 29.69 -17.40 -21.87
CA LEU A 13 29.16 -16.05 -22.15
C LEU A 13 28.90 -15.02 -21.04
N ASP A 14 29.84 -14.09 -20.96
CA ASP A 14 29.63 -12.67 -20.64
C ASP A 14 30.41 -11.84 -21.69
N ASP A 15 29.69 -11.03 -22.48
CA ASP A 15 30.18 -10.08 -23.51
C ASP A 15 28.94 -9.18 -23.80
N GLN A 16 28.91 -7.85 -23.86
CA GLN A 16 29.87 -6.74 -23.85
C GLN A 16 29.15 -5.46 -23.41
N ILE A 17 29.89 -4.44 -22.94
CA ILE A 17 29.86 -3.08 -23.50
C ILE A 17 31.05 -2.29 -22.91
N GLN A 18 31.93 -1.89 -23.81
CA GLN A 18 33.15 -1.10 -23.58
C GLN A 18 32.84 0.32 -23.08
N ARG A 19 33.68 0.82 -22.17
CA ARG A 19 33.80 2.26 -21.83
C ARG A 19 35.09 2.79 -22.45
N PRO A 20 35.10 3.96 -23.12
CA PRO A 20 36.33 4.60 -23.54
C PRO A 20 36.95 5.38 -22.38
N THR A 21 38.27 5.29 -22.32
CA THR A 21 39.22 6.04 -21.49
C THR A 21 39.29 7.52 -21.91
N MET A 22 39.45 8.42 -20.94
CA MET A 22 39.87 9.80 -21.21
C MET A 22 41.07 10.16 -20.34
N GLU A 23 42.11 10.64 -21.02
CA GLU A 23 43.41 11.02 -20.51
C GLU A 23 43.36 12.29 -19.64
N ARG A 24 44.29 12.34 -18.68
CA ARG A 24 44.60 13.54 -17.89
C ARG A 24 45.41 14.52 -18.73
N THR A 25 44.97 15.78 -18.78
CA THR A 25 45.88 16.92 -18.96
C THR A 25 45.62 18.00 -17.91
N THR A 26 46.70 18.70 -17.61
CA THR A 26 47.09 19.55 -16.49
C THR A 26 46.28 20.84 -16.22
N SER A 27 46.24 21.17 -14.92
CA SER A 27 46.05 22.47 -14.24
C SER A 27 46.05 23.77 -15.05
N PHE A 28 45.08 24.65 -14.78
CA PHE A 28 45.28 26.11 -14.70
C PHE A 28 44.28 26.79 -13.74
N ASN A 29 44.76 27.87 -13.12
CA ASN A 29 44.26 28.63 -11.96
C ASN A 29 42.80 29.11 -11.98
N VAL A 30 42.21 29.19 -10.79
CA VAL A 30 40.94 29.84 -10.46
C VAL A 30 41.17 31.31 -10.10
N PRO A 31 40.47 32.29 -10.70
CA PRO A 31 40.26 33.61 -10.11
C PRO A 31 38.84 33.76 -9.51
N PRO A 32 38.66 34.67 -8.54
CA PRO A 32 37.51 34.68 -7.64
C PRO A 32 36.25 35.31 -8.25
N TYR A 33 35.12 34.90 -7.68
CA TYR A 33 33.79 35.49 -7.72
C TYR A 33 33.73 36.93 -8.29
N SER A 34 33.27 37.05 -9.54
CA SER A 34 32.78 38.31 -10.09
C SER A 34 31.30 38.19 -10.41
N ARG A 35 30.53 39.21 -9.98
CA ARG A 35 29.09 39.36 -10.19
C ARG A 35 28.76 39.10 -11.66
N ARG A 36 28.09 37.99 -11.97
CA ARG A 36 27.48 37.84 -13.30
C ARG A 36 26.32 38.81 -13.41
N ARG A 37 26.58 39.91 -14.12
CA ARG A 37 25.57 40.66 -14.86
C ARG A 37 24.62 39.68 -15.54
N VAL A 38 23.33 40.01 -15.51
CA VAL A 38 22.34 39.44 -16.41
C VAL A 38 22.89 39.58 -17.83
N ILE A 39 23.40 38.49 -18.40
CA ILE A 39 23.73 38.43 -19.81
C ILE A 39 22.40 38.27 -20.53
N THR A 40 21.80 39.38 -20.94
CA THR A 40 20.83 39.42 -22.02
C THR A 40 21.58 39.07 -23.31
N SER A 41 21.64 37.78 -23.66
CA SER A 41 22.08 37.38 -24.99
C SER A 41 20.95 37.65 -25.98
N HIS A 42 21.15 38.64 -26.85
CA HIS A 42 20.28 39.00 -27.96
C HIS A 42 19.89 37.78 -28.82
N HIS A 43 18.58 37.51 -28.88
CA HIS A 43 17.93 36.80 -29.99
C HIS A 43 16.63 37.56 -30.27
N ASP A 44 16.75 38.73 -30.89
CA ASP A 44 15.66 39.70 -31.08
C ASP A 44 15.33 39.95 -32.57
N GLU A 45 15.60 39.04 -33.50
CA GLU A 45 15.50 39.39 -34.94
C GLU A 45 14.50 38.59 -35.79
N VAL A 46 13.83 37.56 -35.24
CA VAL A 46 12.80 36.83 -36.01
C VAL A 46 11.41 37.41 -35.70
N ASP A 47 10.82 38.09 -36.68
CA ASP A 47 9.41 38.49 -36.66
C ASP A 47 8.54 37.30 -37.08
N TYR A 48 7.73 36.77 -36.16
CA TYR A 48 6.82 35.65 -36.42
C TYR A 48 5.45 36.12 -36.94
N ASN A 49 5.16 37.43 -37.00
CA ASN A 49 3.89 37.94 -37.54
C ASN A 49 3.56 37.40 -38.95
N PRO A 50 4.49 37.33 -39.92
CA PRO A 50 4.18 36.86 -41.27
C PRO A 50 3.58 35.46 -41.31
N LEU A 51 3.93 34.59 -40.36
CA LEU A 51 3.41 33.22 -40.27
C LEU A 51 1.92 33.17 -39.93
N PHE A 52 1.38 34.22 -39.31
CA PHE A 52 -0.03 34.32 -38.92
C PHE A 52 -0.84 35.17 -39.91
N ALA A 53 -0.23 35.66 -40.99
CA ALA A 53 -0.93 36.41 -42.01
C ALA A 53 -1.84 35.46 -42.81
N THR A 54 -3.16 35.60 -42.65
CA THR A 54 -4.13 34.76 -43.35
C THR A 54 -5.34 35.55 -43.82
N LYS A 55 -5.88 35.14 -44.97
CA LYS A 55 -7.20 35.57 -45.46
C LYS A 55 -8.32 34.63 -45.01
N GLN A 56 -7.97 33.51 -44.35
CA GLN A 56 -8.93 32.53 -43.84
C GLN A 56 -9.78 33.15 -42.73
N ARG A 57 -11.06 32.80 -42.75
CA ARG A 57 -12.07 33.24 -41.79
C ARG A 57 -12.56 32.04 -40.99
N PHE A 58 -12.77 32.21 -39.69
CA PHE A 58 -13.13 31.10 -38.80
C PHE A 58 -14.54 31.28 -38.24
N SER A 59 -15.31 30.19 -38.19
CA SER A 59 -16.69 30.21 -37.67
C SER A 59 -16.79 30.47 -36.18
N THR A 60 -15.72 30.22 -35.41
CA THR A 60 -15.70 30.49 -33.97
C THR A 60 -14.33 31.00 -33.53
N ARG A 61 -14.31 31.72 -32.41
CA ARG A 61 -13.08 32.07 -31.68
C ARG A 61 -12.20 30.85 -31.40
N GLY A 62 -12.81 29.71 -31.06
CA GLY A 62 -12.10 28.47 -30.77
C GLY A 62 -11.32 27.94 -31.98
N LYS A 63 -11.96 27.91 -33.16
CA LYS A 63 -11.31 27.50 -34.41
C LYS A 63 -10.19 28.45 -34.84
N ALA A 64 -10.37 29.75 -34.64
CA ALA A 64 -9.33 30.74 -34.90
C ALA A 64 -8.11 30.54 -33.98
N PHE A 65 -8.36 30.21 -32.70
CA PHE A 65 -7.29 29.90 -31.75
C PHE A 65 -6.57 28.60 -32.09
N GLU A 66 -7.31 27.54 -32.45
CA GLU A 66 -6.75 26.24 -32.83
C GLU A 66 -5.82 26.36 -34.05
N TRP A 67 -6.27 27.07 -35.09
CA TRP A 67 -5.45 27.36 -36.26
C TRP A 67 -4.16 28.11 -35.89
N ALA A 68 -4.26 29.18 -35.10
CA ALA A 68 -3.10 29.93 -34.66
C ALA A 68 -2.18 29.11 -33.74
N GLN A 69 -2.73 28.25 -32.90
CA GLN A 69 -1.97 27.39 -32.01
C GLN A 69 -1.15 26.37 -32.82
N ASN A 70 -1.69 25.83 -33.91
CA ASN A 70 -0.97 24.90 -34.78
C ASN A 70 0.26 25.55 -35.44
N ILE A 71 0.09 26.77 -35.99
CA ILE A 71 1.21 27.53 -36.55
C ILE A 71 2.26 27.84 -35.47
N ALA A 72 1.82 28.25 -34.28
CA ALA A 72 2.73 28.46 -33.16
C ALA A 72 3.49 27.18 -32.79
N PHE A 73 2.82 26.02 -32.82
CA PHE A 73 3.42 24.73 -32.51
C PHE A 73 4.45 24.26 -33.53
N GLU A 74 4.20 24.47 -34.82
CA GLU A 74 5.17 24.27 -35.91
C GLU A 74 6.43 25.12 -35.70
N ASN A 75 6.26 26.30 -35.12
CA ASN A 75 7.33 27.25 -34.84
C ASN A 75 7.82 27.21 -33.39
N GLU A 76 7.53 26.12 -32.66
CA GLU A 76 8.11 25.81 -31.34
C GLU A 76 7.76 26.81 -30.20
N PHE A 77 6.63 27.52 -30.29
CA PHE A 77 6.05 28.23 -29.14
C PHE A 77 4.55 27.93 -28.96
N ALA A 78 4.03 28.21 -27.76
CA ALA A 78 2.63 27.96 -27.44
C ALA A 78 1.88 29.28 -27.16
N LEU A 79 0.66 29.43 -27.66
CA LEU A 79 -0.22 30.55 -27.36
C LEU A 79 -1.16 30.24 -26.19
N VAL A 80 -1.67 31.32 -25.59
CA VAL A 80 -2.72 31.34 -24.59
C VAL A 80 -3.72 32.45 -24.93
N ILE A 81 -5.00 32.21 -24.66
CA ILE A 81 -6.05 33.21 -24.79
C ILE A 81 -5.91 34.21 -23.64
N ALA A 82 -5.84 35.50 -23.97
CA ALA A 82 -5.79 36.62 -23.03
C ALA A 82 -7.07 37.48 -23.13
N ASN A 83 -7.15 38.55 -22.33
CA ASN A 83 -8.32 39.44 -22.19
C ASN A 83 -9.07 39.68 -23.51
N SER A 84 -10.40 39.62 -23.42
CA SER A 84 -11.35 39.93 -24.48
C SER A 84 -11.65 41.43 -24.50
N GLY A 85 -11.69 42.05 -25.68
CA GLY A 85 -12.24 43.40 -25.87
C GLY A 85 -13.75 43.32 -26.07
N HIS A 86 -14.52 44.08 -25.29
CA HIS A 86 -15.99 44.18 -25.40
C HIS A 86 -16.40 45.49 -26.09
N LYS A 87 -17.57 45.47 -26.76
CA LYS A 87 -18.14 46.62 -27.49
C LYS A 87 -18.53 47.76 -26.53
N ASN A 88 -19.02 47.43 -25.34
CA ASN A 88 -19.36 48.37 -24.27
C ASN A 88 -19.35 47.67 -22.88
N ARG A 89 -19.20 48.42 -21.78
CA ARG A 89 -19.25 47.84 -20.40
C ARG A 89 -20.62 47.25 -20.03
N SER A 90 -21.68 47.67 -20.71
CA SER A 90 -23.08 47.36 -20.35
C SER A 90 -23.72 46.26 -21.21
N GLN A 91 -23.10 45.84 -22.32
CA GLN A 91 -23.54 44.70 -23.14
C GLN A 91 -22.29 43.91 -23.60
N PRO A 92 -22.05 42.69 -23.10
CA PRO A 92 -20.79 41.98 -23.27
C PRO A 92 -20.72 41.19 -24.58
N GLU A 93 -20.99 41.82 -25.74
CA GLU A 93 -20.61 41.22 -27.02
C GLU A 93 -19.10 41.34 -27.26
N LEU A 94 -18.49 40.27 -27.76
CA LEU A 94 -17.06 39.97 -27.64
C LEU A 94 -16.31 40.33 -28.95
N VAL A 95 -15.90 41.60 -29.09
CA VAL A 95 -15.41 42.20 -30.35
C VAL A 95 -14.01 41.73 -30.75
N ALA A 96 -13.15 41.40 -29.78
CA ALA A 96 -11.80 40.92 -30.07
C ALA A 96 -11.23 40.04 -28.96
N SER A 97 -10.34 39.13 -29.31
CA SER A 97 -9.60 38.27 -28.39
C SER A 97 -8.11 38.37 -28.70
N TYR A 98 -7.26 38.46 -27.67
CA TYR A 98 -5.81 38.42 -27.87
C TYR A 98 -5.27 37.02 -27.65
N PHE A 99 -4.43 36.52 -28.56
CA PHE A 99 -3.66 35.30 -28.35
C PHE A 99 -2.21 35.70 -28.09
N ARG A 100 -1.66 35.31 -26.94
CA ARG A 100 -0.32 35.74 -26.48
C ARG A 100 0.57 34.53 -26.27
N CYS A 101 1.88 34.71 -26.29
CA CYS A 101 2.78 33.63 -25.89
C CYS A 101 2.50 33.15 -24.45
N SER A 102 2.55 31.84 -24.21
CA SER A 102 2.41 31.24 -22.88
C SER A 102 3.43 31.75 -21.85
N ARG A 103 4.57 32.31 -22.29
CA ARG A 103 5.59 32.94 -21.45
C ARG A 103 5.38 34.45 -21.21
N TYR A 104 4.20 34.98 -21.57
CA TYR A 104 3.82 36.38 -21.37
C TYR A 104 3.65 36.77 -19.88
N GLY A 105 4.14 37.96 -19.53
CA GLY A 105 4.03 38.59 -18.20
C GLY A 105 5.11 38.22 -17.18
N SER A 106 4.99 38.74 -15.96
CA SER A 106 5.82 38.40 -14.78
C SER A 106 5.20 37.26 -13.96
N SER A 107 6.05 36.60 -13.16
CA SER A 107 5.59 35.86 -11.98
C SER A 107 4.93 36.82 -10.98
N LYS A 108 3.75 36.46 -10.42
CA LYS A 108 3.10 37.24 -9.34
C LYS A 108 3.75 37.07 -7.96
N VAL A 109 4.86 36.35 -7.86
CA VAL A 109 5.53 36.10 -6.58
C VAL A 109 6.37 37.31 -6.19
N VAL A 110 5.89 38.09 -5.23
CA VAL A 110 6.70 39.06 -4.48
C VAL A 110 7.65 38.24 -3.60
N TYR A 111 8.95 38.37 -3.81
CA TYR A 111 9.94 37.71 -2.98
C TYR A 111 10.16 38.54 -1.71
N ASP A 112 9.97 37.92 -0.56
CA ASP A 112 10.46 38.41 0.71
C ASP A 112 11.99 38.20 0.75
N LEU A 113 12.75 39.31 0.79
CA LEU A 113 14.21 39.31 0.58
C LEU A 113 14.98 38.60 1.70
N GLU A 114 14.34 38.31 2.84
CA GLU A 114 14.98 37.73 4.02
C GLU A 114 15.02 36.19 4.04
N LYS A 115 14.39 35.49 3.07
CA LYS A 115 14.34 34.01 3.03
C LYS A 115 14.80 33.45 1.68
N PRO A 116 16.04 32.94 1.55
CA PRO A 116 16.51 32.42 0.27
C PRO A 116 16.04 30.97 0.06
N LYS A 117 14.86 30.71 -0.53
CA LYS A 117 14.51 29.37 -1.06
C LYS A 117 13.67 29.34 -2.35
N LYS A 118 14.20 28.53 -3.29
CA LYS A 118 13.67 27.92 -4.53
C LYS A 118 13.69 28.77 -5.82
N LYS A 119 14.31 28.20 -6.86
CA LYS A 119 14.21 28.65 -8.26
C LYS A 119 12.73 28.88 -8.63
N PRO A 120 12.39 29.95 -9.38
CA PRO A 120 11.01 30.23 -9.75
C PRO A 120 10.36 29.03 -10.47
N LYS A 121 9.17 28.63 -10.03
CA LYS A 121 8.32 27.62 -10.69
C LYS A 121 7.72 28.08 -12.03
N THR A 122 8.05 29.29 -12.48
CA THR A 122 7.34 29.96 -13.58
C THR A 122 8.25 30.13 -14.78
N VAL A 123 7.74 29.75 -15.95
CA VAL A 123 8.39 29.88 -17.26
C VAL A 123 8.12 31.26 -17.89
N LYS A 124 7.45 32.17 -17.16
CA LYS A 124 7.13 33.51 -17.66
C LYS A 124 8.38 34.38 -17.69
N CYS A 125 8.62 35.03 -18.83
CA CYS A 125 9.83 35.83 -19.09
C CYS A 125 9.50 37.21 -19.66
N HIS A 126 8.30 37.74 -19.42
CA HIS A 126 7.83 38.99 -20.02
C HIS A 126 7.81 38.99 -21.55
N CYS A 127 7.61 37.82 -22.18
CA CYS A 127 7.45 37.73 -23.62
C CYS A 127 6.34 38.68 -24.08
N LYS A 128 6.59 39.48 -25.12
CA LYS A 128 5.63 40.46 -25.64
C LYS A 128 4.80 39.93 -26.81
N PHE A 129 5.14 38.75 -27.34
CA PHE A 129 4.46 38.18 -28.50
C PHE A 129 2.94 38.12 -28.33
N ARG A 130 2.20 38.69 -29.29
CA ARG A 130 0.74 38.62 -29.33
C ARG A 130 0.17 38.87 -30.73
N ILE A 131 -0.90 38.16 -31.04
CA ILE A 131 -1.77 38.38 -32.21
C ILE A 131 -3.21 38.63 -31.72
N ARG A 132 -4.06 39.20 -32.58
CA ARG A 132 -5.43 39.57 -32.26
C ARG A 132 -6.40 38.81 -33.17
N ALA A 133 -7.41 38.17 -32.60
CA ALA A 133 -8.56 37.67 -33.33
C ALA A 133 -9.69 38.71 -33.21
N VAL A 134 -10.27 39.14 -34.32
CA VAL A 134 -11.34 40.14 -34.37
C VAL A 134 -12.59 39.52 -34.96
N GLU A 135 -13.73 39.78 -34.33
CA GLU A 135 -15.04 39.38 -34.82
C GLU A 135 -15.51 40.36 -35.91
N ASN A 136 -15.87 39.83 -37.09
CA ASN A 136 -16.36 40.60 -38.22
C ASN A 136 -17.70 40.04 -38.71
N TYR A 137 -18.59 40.93 -39.16
CA TYR A 137 -19.85 40.54 -39.79
C TYR A 137 -19.65 40.39 -41.29
N HIS A 138 -20.09 39.26 -41.82
CA HIS A 138 -20.05 38.96 -43.24
C HIS A 138 -21.46 38.61 -43.72
N PHE A 139 -21.84 39.18 -44.87
CA PHE A 139 -23.15 38.95 -45.46
C PHE A 139 -22.97 38.04 -46.67
N GLU A 140 -23.57 36.86 -46.60
CA GLU A 140 -23.58 35.87 -47.68
C GLU A 140 -25.04 35.42 -47.86
N ASP A 141 -25.57 35.51 -49.08
CA ASP A 141 -26.97 35.18 -49.40
C ASP A 141 -28.02 35.80 -48.46
N LYS A 142 -27.86 37.09 -48.13
CA LYS A 142 -28.71 37.86 -47.19
C LYS A 142 -28.71 37.33 -45.75
N LYS A 143 -27.81 36.42 -45.38
CA LYS A 143 -27.59 35.97 -43.99
C LYS A 143 -26.36 36.64 -43.41
N GLN A 144 -26.51 37.21 -42.21
CA GLN A 144 -25.42 37.78 -41.44
C GLN A 144 -24.68 36.65 -40.70
N LEU A 145 -23.45 36.38 -41.12
CA LEU A 145 -22.54 35.44 -40.49
C LEU A 145 -21.52 36.20 -39.65
N VAL A 146 -21.24 35.66 -38.47
CA VAL A 146 -20.21 36.17 -37.57
C VAL A 146 -18.96 35.33 -37.76
N LEU A 147 -17.90 35.93 -38.29
CA LEU A 147 -16.65 35.24 -38.60
C LEU A 147 -15.47 35.92 -37.91
N TRP A 148 -14.47 35.13 -37.55
CA TRP A 148 -13.28 35.57 -36.84
C TRP A 148 -12.10 35.68 -37.79
N ASN A 149 -11.39 36.81 -37.74
CA ASN A 149 -10.19 37.07 -38.54
C ASN A 149 -8.98 37.25 -37.62
N ILE A 150 -7.82 36.71 -38.03
CA ILE A 150 -6.55 36.95 -37.33
C ILE A 150 -5.91 38.22 -37.89
N VAL A 151 -5.49 39.10 -36.98
CA VAL A 151 -4.82 40.37 -37.24
C VAL A 151 -3.51 40.39 -36.45
N THR A 152 -2.41 40.57 -37.16
CA THR A 152 -1.08 40.74 -36.57
C THR A 152 -0.89 42.19 -36.13
N ALA A 153 -0.12 42.41 -35.08
CA ALA A 153 0.14 43.74 -34.54
C ALA A 153 1.61 44.10 -34.70
N ASN A 154 1.88 45.22 -35.36
CA ASN A 154 3.24 45.73 -35.57
C ASN A 154 3.96 45.89 -34.21
N GLY A 155 5.20 45.40 -34.15
CA GLY A 155 6.04 45.43 -32.93
C GLY A 155 5.73 44.35 -31.89
N PHE A 156 4.80 43.43 -32.16
CA PHE A 156 4.44 42.32 -31.25
C PHE A 156 4.70 40.92 -31.81
N GLY A 157 5.46 40.80 -32.90
CA GLY A 157 5.80 39.51 -33.51
C GLY A 157 7.06 38.84 -32.98
N PHE A 158 7.74 39.44 -31.99
CA PHE A 158 9.03 38.98 -31.48
C PHE A 158 8.93 38.25 -30.14
N HIS A 159 9.78 37.24 -29.96
CA HIS A 159 9.97 36.50 -28.71
C HIS A 159 11.31 36.86 -28.05
N ASN A 160 11.33 37.01 -26.73
CA ASN A 160 12.55 37.28 -25.96
C ASN A 160 13.11 36.01 -25.29
N HIS A 161 12.81 34.84 -25.85
CA HIS A 161 13.20 33.55 -25.32
C HIS A 161 13.38 32.56 -26.46
N HIS A 162 14.26 31.57 -26.26
CA HIS A 162 14.40 30.47 -27.20
C HIS A 162 13.09 29.69 -27.38
N PRO A 163 12.87 29.13 -28.59
CA PRO A 163 11.79 28.20 -28.82
C PRO A 163 11.86 26.95 -27.91
N THR A 164 10.73 26.27 -27.79
CA THR A 164 10.53 25.16 -26.87
C THR A 164 11.17 23.89 -27.41
N LYS A 165 12.42 23.64 -27.02
CA LYS A 165 13.21 22.47 -27.44
C LYS A 165 12.59 21.10 -27.13
N TYR A 166 11.76 21.01 -26.08
CA TYR A 166 11.14 19.75 -25.65
C TYR A 166 9.62 19.90 -25.61
N LYS A 167 8.93 19.25 -26.57
CA LYS A 167 7.45 19.23 -26.64
C LYS A 167 6.86 18.31 -25.56
N ASP A 168 7.58 17.26 -25.19
CA ASP A 168 7.19 16.34 -24.12
C ASP A 168 7.08 17.03 -22.76
N GLY A 169 6.01 16.69 -22.05
CA GLY A 169 5.68 17.24 -20.75
C GLY A 169 5.26 18.71 -20.75
N HIS A 170 5.29 19.38 -21.90
CA HIS A 170 4.84 20.76 -22.02
C HIS A 170 3.32 20.81 -22.04
N ARG A 171 2.71 21.56 -21.11
CA ARG A 171 1.25 21.59 -20.89
C ARG A 171 0.42 21.78 -22.16
N HIS A 172 0.93 22.59 -23.09
CA HIS A 172 0.23 22.92 -24.33
C HIS A 172 0.45 21.90 -25.45
N TYR A 173 1.63 21.30 -25.58
CA TYR A 173 1.94 20.33 -26.64
C TYR A 173 1.52 18.92 -26.26
N ALA A 174 1.73 18.57 -24.99
CA ALA A 174 1.48 17.24 -24.43
C ALA A 174 0.21 17.22 -23.56
N GLY A 175 -0.78 18.05 -23.90
CA GLY A 175 -2.07 18.10 -23.21
C GLY A 175 -2.89 16.84 -23.49
N LEU A 176 -3.63 16.36 -22.48
CA LEU A 176 -4.54 15.24 -22.65
C LEU A 176 -5.79 15.69 -23.44
N ASN A 177 -6.11 14.99 -24.53
CA ASN A 177 -7.38 15.14 -25.26
C ASN A 177 -8.51 14.35 -24.55
N GLU A 178 -9.74 14.42 -25.06
CA GLU A 178 -10.89 13.76 -24.41
C GLU A 178 -10.79 12.23 -24.37
N GLU A 179 -10.27 11.60 -25.43
CA GLU A 179 -10.07 10.15 -25.48
C GLU A 179 -9.01 9.67 -24.48
N GLU A 180 -7.89 10.39 -24.37
CA GLU A 180 -6.84 10.10 -23.39
C GLU A 180 -7.33 10.36 -21.97
N LYS A 181 -8.14 11.41 -21.73
CA LYS A 181 -8.78 11.62 -20.42
C LYS A 181 -9.73 10.47 -20.07
N ALA A 182 -10.50 9.98 -21.03
CA ALA A 182 -11.37 8.82 -20.84
C ALA A 182 -10.55 7.56 -20.52
N TYR A 183 -9.42 7.34 -21.21
CA TYR A 183 -8.49 6.27 -20.88
C TYR A 183 -7.89 6.43 -19.48
N VAL A 184 -7.39 7.61 -19.11
CA VAL A 184 -6.88 7.90 -17.76
C VAL A 184 -7.96 7.61 -16.71
N ARG A 185 -9.22 7.99 -16.96
CA ARG A 185 -10.35 7.70 -16.06
C ARG A 185 -10.62 6.21 -15.94
N GLN A 186 -10.63 5.46 -17.04
CA GLN A 186 -10.81 4.02 -17.03
C GLN A 186 -9.70 3.32 -16.23
N GLN A 187 -8.44 3.65 -16.51
CA GLN A 187 -7.29 3.06 -15.83
C GLN A 187 -7.25 3.45 -14.35
N TYR A 188 -7.60 4.70 -14.01
CA TYR A 188 -7.70 5.14 -12.63
C TYR A 188 -8.76 4.35 -11.85
N ARG A 189 -9.93 4.08 -12.45
CA ARG A 189 -10.97 3.22 -11.85
C ARG A 189 -10.51 1.79 -11.64
N ALA A 190 -9.62 1.29 -12.50
CA ALA A 190 -8.97 -0.01 -12.34
C ALA A 190 -7.77 0.03 -11.36
N SER A 191 -7.64 1.07 -10.52
CA SER A 191 -6.57 1.23 -9.53
C SER A 191 -5.14 1.22 -10.13
N VAL A 192 -4.99 1.50 -11.43
CA VAL A 192 -3.69 1.55 -12.12
C VAL A 192 -2.92 2.80 -11.69
N LEU A 193 -1.61 2.67 -11.49
CA LEU A 193 -0.80 3.81 -11.05
C LEU A 193 -0.69 4.90 -12.12
N PRO A 194 -0.60 6.19 -11.72
CA PRO A 194 -0.32 7.29 -12.65
C PRO A 194 0.91 7.09 -13.54
N ARG A 195 1.96 6.42 -13.04
CA ARG A 195 3.16 6.11 -13.83
C ARG A 195 2.87 5.08 -14.94
N ASP A 196 2.04 4.07 -14.61
CA ASP A 196 1.72 2.96 -15.51
C ASP A 196 0.65 3.43 -16.52
N ILE A 197 -0.29 4.29 -16.09
CA ILE A 197 -1.20 5.04 -16.97
C ILE A 197 -0.41 5.85 -17.99
N LYS A 198 0.62 6.57 -17.55
CA LYS A 198 1.50 7.33 -18.46
C LYS A 198 2.17 6.41 -19.47
N SER A 199 2.72 5.28 -19.02
CA SER A 199 3.33 4.28 -19.92
C SER A 199 2.33 3.73 -20.94
N GLY A 200 1.09 3.45 -20.51
CA GLY A 200 0.02 3.00 -21.40
C GLY A 200 -0.40 4.05 -22.43
N LEU A 201 -0.41 5.34 -22.04
CA LEU A 201 -0.62 6.44 -22.99
C LEU A 201 0.50 6.51 -24.03
N HIS A 202 1.77 6.36 -23.63
CA HIS A 202 2.89 6.34 -24.57
C HIS A 202 2.74 5.22 -25.62
N GLN A 203 2.27 4.04 -25.21
CA GLN A 203 2.06 2.92 -26.13
C GLN A 203 0.87 3.14 -27.07
N LYS A 204 -0.20 3.79 -26.61
CA LYS A 204 -1.39 4.06 -27.42
C LYS A 204 -1.20 5.20 -28.42
N THR A 205 -0.40 6.20 -28.07
CA THR A 205 -0.18 7.40 -28.90
C THR A 205 1.32 7.70 -28.97
N PRO A 206 2.13 6.89 -29.68
CA PRO A 206 3.58 7.05 -29.72
C PRO A 206 4.03 8.32 -30.44
N ASP A 207 3.26 8.75 -31.45
CA ASP A 207 3.62 9.89 -32.32
C ASP A 207 3.28 11.26 -31.71
N LYS A 208 2.59 11.28 -30.57
CA LYS A 208 2.17 12.50 -29.88
C LYS A 208 3.18 12.90 -28.79
N PRO A 209 3.43 14.21 -28.57
CA PRO A 209 4.17 14.67 -27.40
C PRO A 209 3.58 14.14 -26.08
N GLN A 210 4.43 13.55 -25.25
CA GLN A 210 3.99 12.74 -24.14
C GLN A 210 3.69 13.55 -22.88
N PRO A 211 2.56 13.30 -22.17
CA PRO A 211 2.19 14.08 -21.00
C PRO A 211 3.21 13.95 -19.87
N SER A 212 3.43 15.04 -19.15
CA SER A 212 4.23 15.02 -17.93
C SER A 212 3.51 14.24 -16.83
N SER A 213 4.26 13.68 -15.89
CA SER A 213 3.67 13.02 -14.72
C SER A 213 2.72 13.96 -13.96
N SER A 214 3.05 15.26 -13.88
CA SER A 214 2.19 16.26 -13.24
C SER A 214 0.83 16.41 -13.93
N GLN A 215 0.75 16.28 -15.25
CA GLN A 215 -0.53 16.32 -15.96
C GLN A 215 -1.39 15.10 -15.64
N ILE A 216 -0.80 13.90 -15.57
CA ILE A 216 -1.52 12.69 -15.15
C ILE A 216 -2.00 12.80 -13.70
N TYR A 217 -1.13 13.26 -12.78
CA TYR A 217 -1.53 13.49 -11.38
C TYR A 217 -2.63 14.56 -11.26
N THR A 218 -2.59 15.60 -12.07
CA THR A 218 -3.62 16.64 -12.09
C THR A 218 -4.95 16.07 -12.57
N GLU A 219 -4.94 15.29 -13.66
CA GLU A 219 -6.15 14.73 -14.24
C GLU A 219 -6.77 13.66 -13.33
N THR A 220 -5.97 12.73 -12.82
CA THR A 220 -6.43 11.76 -11.80
C THR A 220 -6.98 12.45 -10.56
N SER A 221 -6.40 13.59 -10.14
CA SER A 221 -6.95 14.36 -9.03
C SER A 221 -8.29 15.02 -9.34
N LYS A 222 -8.58 15.40 -10.60
CA LYS A 222 -9.90 15.91 -11.00
C LYS A 222 -10.93 14.78 -11.00
N ILE A 223 -10.59 13.64 -11.63
CA ILE A 223 -11.45 12.44 -11.65
C ILE A 223 -11.82 12.04 -10.23
N ARG A 224 -10.85 12.00 -9.31
CA ARG A 224 -11.09 11.72 -7.90
C ARG A 224 -12.02 12.74 -7.24
N LYS A 225 -11.85 14.04 -7.51
CA LYS A 225 -12.71 15.09 -6.96
C LYS A 225 -14.15 14.96 -7.48
N GLU A 226 -14.32 14.62 -8.75
CA GLU A 226 -15.63 14.34 -9.35
C GLU A 226 -16.29 13.12 -8.69
N MET A 227 -15.53 12.03 -8.50
CA MET A 227 -16.04 10.79 -7.89
C MET A 227 -16.51 10.97 -6.45
N ARG A 228 -15.92 11.92 -5.70
CA ARG A 228 -16.31 12.18 -4.31
C ARG A 228 -17.68 12.83 -4.14
N ARG A 229 -18.32 13.35 -5.19
CA ARG A 229 -19.63 14.04 -5.09
C ARG A 229 -19.69 15.01 -3.91
N GLU A 230 -18.70 15.91 -3.84
CA GLU A 230 -18.53 16.93 -2.77
C GLU A 230 -18.09 16.42 -1.39
N ARG A 231 -18.04 15.10 -1.16
CA ARG A 231 -17.49 14.53 0.08
C ARG A 231 -16.00 14.83 0.24
N ASN A 232 -15.56 14.91 1.50
CA ASN A 232 -14.14 14.83 1.80
C ASN A 232 -13.63 13.38 1.74
N THR A 233 -12.34 13.17 1.95
CA THR A 233 -11.70 11.86 1.78
C THR A 233 -12.08 10.83 2.84
N ALA A 234 -12.40 11.26 4.07
CA ALA A 234 -12.86 10.38 5.14
C ALA A 234 -14.29 9.90 4.86
N HIS A 235 -15.21 10.83 4.62
CA HIS A 235 -16.59 10.51 4.21
C HIS A 235 -16.66 9.60 3.00
N GLN A 236 -15.85 9.87 1.96
CA GLN A 236 -15.85 9.02 0.78
C GLN A 236 -15.39 7.59 1.11
N MET A 237 -14.39 7.41 1.98
CA MET A 237 -13.94 6.08 2.38
C MET A 237 -15.05 5.31 3.11
N LEU A 238 -15.73 5.94 4.07
CA LEU A 238 -16.82 5.32 4.81
C LEU A 238 -18.01 5.00 3.90
N ALA A 239 -18.39 5.93 3.00
CA ALA A 239 -19.44 5.69 2.02
C ALA A 239 -19.11 4.51 1.10
N LEU A 240 -17.86 4.38 0.64
CA LEU A 240 -17.42 3.23 -0.15
C LEU A 240 -17.43 1.93 0.64
N ALA A 241 -17.06 1.97 1.92
CA ALA A 241 -17.15 0.81 2.81
C ALA A 241 -18.60 0.31 2.96
N VAL A 242 -19.56 1.24 3.14
CA VAL A 242 -21.00 0.93 3.14
C VAL A 242 -21.44 0.36 1.80
N GLU A 243 -21.10 1.02 0.68
CA GLU A 243 -21.48 0.58 -0.68
C GLU A 243 -20.96 -0.84 -0.99
N ALA A 244 -19.80 -1.23 -0.43
CA ALA A 244 -19.20 -2.54 -0.60
C ALA A 244 -19.51 -3.52 0.57
N ASN A 245 -20.47 -3.22 1.43
CA ASN A 245 -20.92 -4.05 2.56
C ASN A 245 -19.80 -4.46 3.54
N TYR A 246 -18.85 -3.56 3.79
CA TYR A 246 -17.83 -3.80 4.81
C TYR A 246 -18.44 -3.72 6.21
N VAL A 247 -18.01 -4.65 7.06
CA VAL A 247 -18.13 -4.46 8.51
C VAL A 247 -17.14 -3.38 8.90
N HIS A 248 -17.64 -2.25 9.38
CA HIS A 248 -16.81 -1.10 9.70
C HIS A 248 -17.31 -0.39 10.96
N TRP A 249 -16.35 0.13 11.71
CA TRP A 249 -16.59 1.01 12.86
C TRP A 249 -15.65 2.19 12.77
N HIS A 250 -16.07 3.32 13.33
CA HIS A 250 -15.22 4.49 13.39
C HIS A 250 -15.49 5.32 14.65
N GLU A 251 -14.51 6.15 15.02
CA GLU A 251 -14.67 7.19 16.05
C GLU A 251 -14.25 8.54 15.50
N ILE A 252 -14.98 9.57 15.90
CA ILE A 252 -14.66 10.96 15.63
C ILE A 252 -14.26 11.67 16.93
N ASN A 253 -13.35 12.63 16.82
CA ASN A 253 -13.12 13.57 17.90
C ASN A 253 -14.37 14.46 18.06
N PRO A 254 -14.98 14.54 19.25
CA PRO A 254 -16.22 15.30 19.44
C PRO A 254 -16.03 16.81 19.28
N ASP A 255 -14.83 17.35 19.51
CA ASP A 255 -14.54 18.78 19.43
C ASP A 255 -14.14 19.21 18.02
N THR A 256 -13.30 18.41 17.34
CA THR A 256 -12.78 18.74 16.02
C THR A 256 -13.57 18.11 14.87
N HIS A 257 -14.46 17.16 15.17
CA HIS A 257 -15.16 16.30 14.21
C HIS A 257 -14.22 15.47 13.32
N GLU A 258 -12.95 15.35 13.66
CA GLU A 258 -11.98 14.62 12.85
C GLU A 258 -12.07 13.11 13.09
N LEU A 259 -11.96 12.33 12.03
CA LEU A 259 -11.88 10.88 12.10
C LEU A 259 -10.60 10.44 12.84
N THR A 260 -10.75 9.69 13.93
CA THR A 260 -9.63 9.25 14.78
C THR A 260 -9.37 7.76 14.70
N HIS A 261 -10.43 6.93 14.68
CA HIS A 261 -10.30 5.48 14.59
C HIS A 261 -11.15 4.98 13.44
N VAL A 262 -10.63 3.99 12.73
CA VAL A 262 -11.34 3.29 11.67
C VAL A 262 -11.00 1.82 11.73
N PHE A 263 -12.01 0.98 11.77
CA PHE A 263 -11.90 -0.45 11.61
C PHE A 263 -12.66 -0.83 10.35
N MET A 264 -12.06 -1.63 9.47
CA MET A 264 -12.73 -2.13 8.26
C MET A 264 -12.36 -3.60 8.04
N SER A 265 -13.38 -4.43 7.88
CA SER A 265 -13.26 -5.83 7.46
C SER A 265 -14.18 -6.09 6.27
N HIS A 266 -13.62 -6.71 5.23
CA HIS A 266 -14.38 -7.07 4.03
C HIS A 266 -15.31 -8.26 4.36
N PRO A 267 -16.53 -8.33 3.81
CA PRO A 267 -17.49 -9.41 4.14
C PRO A 267 -16.89 -10.82 3.94
N GLU A 268 -16.20 -11.06 2.83
CA GLU A 268 -15.47 -12.32 2.59
C GLU A 268 -14.35 -12.60 3.61
N ALA A 269 -13.67 -11.57 4.12
CA ALA A 269 -12.66 -11.74 5.17
C ALA A 269 -13.30 -12.11 6.51
N VAL A 270 -14.49 -11.59 6.81
CA VAL A 270 -15.29 -11.98 7.98
C VAL A 270 -15.65 -13.46 7.90
N LYS A 271 -16.17 -13.94 6.76
CA LYS A 271 -16.48 -15.37 6.57
C LYS A 271 -15.25 -16.25 6.73
N LEU A 272 -14.12 -15.87 6.15
CA LEU A 272 -12.85 -16.58 6.33
C LEU A 272 -12.42 -16.59 7.80
N PHE A 273 -12.61 -15.50 8.54
CA PHE A 273 -12.23 -15.44 9.94
C PHE A 273 -13.15 -16.29 10.82
N HIS A 274 -14.45 -16.34 10.54
CA HIS A 274 -15.39 -17.26 11.19
C HIS A 274 -15.02 -18.72 10.95
N ALA A 275 -14.61 -19.08 9.73
CA ALA A 275 -14.18 -20.44 9.41
C ALA A 275 -12.82 -20.80 10.03
N TYR A 276 -11.91 -19.83 10.17
CA TYR A 276 -10.52 -20.02 10.59
C TYR A 276 -10.09 -19.07 11.74
N PRO A 277 -10.74 -19.13 12.91
CA PRO A 277 -10.51 -18.15 13.99
C PRO A 277 -9.21 -18.40 14.77
N HIS A 278 -8.51 -19.52 14.56
CA HIS A 278 -7.48 -20.04 15.47
C HIS A 278 -6.24 -19.17 15.63
N VAL A 279 -5.69 -18.63 14.53
CA VAL A 279 -4.41 -17.91 14.52
C VAL A 279 -4.64 -16.50 14.04
N VAL A 280 -4.34 -15.53 14.90
CA VAL A 280 -4.39 -14.11 14.55
C VAL A 280 -3.00 -13.52 14.71
N LEU A 281 -2.46 -13.00 13.60
CA LEU A 281 -1.21 -12.27 13.62
C LEU A 281 -1.49 -10.77 13.48
N ILE A 282 -0.83 -9.95 14.30
CA ILE A 282 -1.04 -8.50 14.32
C ILE A 282 0.32 -7.82 14.16
N ASP A 283 0.40 -6.90 13.19
CA ASP A 283 1.55 -6.03 13.00
C ASP A 283 1.05 -4.60 12.73
N SER A 284 1.69 -3.61 13.35
CA SER A 284 1.38 -2.20 13.14
C SER A 284 2.47 -1.53 12.33
N THR A 285 2.05 -0.68 11.41
CA THR A 285 2.94 -0.16 10.39
C THR A 285 2.80 1.35 10.31
N TYR A 286 3.92 2.02 10.51
CA TYR A 286 3.95 3.47 10.67
C TYR A 286 4.13 4.17 9.30
N LYS A 287 3.59 5.39 9.15
CA LYS A 287 3.83 6.34 8.01
C LYS A 287 3.28 5.94 6.63
N MET A 288 2.16 5.22 6.51
CA MET A 288 1.58 4.89 5.19
C MET A 288 0.50 5.85 4.70
N ASN A 289 0.09 6.84 5.50
CA ASN A 289 -0.92 7.82 5.11
C ASN A 289 -0.47 9.28 5.37
N THR A 290 -1.14 10.22 4.70
CA THR A 290 -0.89 11.67 4.87
C THR A 290 -1.22 12.22 6.27
N TYR A 291 -1.82 11.40 7.13
CA TYR A 291 -2.39 11.78 8.41
C TYR A 291 -1.54 11.31 9.61
N ASN A 292 -0.42 10.62 9.35
CA ASN A 292 0.47 10.06 10.37
C ASN A 292 -0.24 9.10 11.35
N MET A 293 -1.37 8.51 10.94
CA MET A 293 -2.05 7.47 11.71
C MET A 293 -1.33 6.12 11.53
N ALA A 294 -1.31 5.31 12.58
CA ALA A 294 -0.80 3.95 12.51
C ALA A 294 -1.79 3.06 11.75
N LEU A 295 -1.27 2.28 10.81
CA LEU A 295 -2.05 1.30 10.05
C LEU A 295 -1.74 -0.09 10.62
N VAL A 296 -2.73 -0.68 11.27
CA VAL A 296 -2.64 -2.03 11.87
C VAL A 296 -3.27 -3.03 10.92
N GLU A 297 -2.51 -4.08 10.61
CA GLU A 297 -2.97 -5.22 9.82
C GLU A 297 -3.25 -6.40 10.75
N VAL A 298 -4.46 -6.95 10.64
CA VAL A 298 -4.87 -8.16 11.35
C VAL A 298 -4.98 -9.28 10.34
N VAL A 299 -4.18 -10.34 10.51
CA VAL A 299 -3.98 -11.37 9.50
C VAL A 299 -4.34 -12.75 10.05
N GLY A 300 -5.12 -13.50 9.29
CA GLY A 300 -5.48 -14.89 9.57
C GLY A 300 -4.75 -15.87 8.65
N VAL A 301 -4.92 -17.16 8.91
CA VAL A 301 -4.29 -18.25 8.15
C VAL A 301 -5.34 -19.27 7.71
N THR A 302 -5.29 -19.67 6.44
CA THR A 302 -6.17 -20.69 5.87
C THR A 302 -5.57 -22.10 6.02
N PRO A 303 -6.38 -23.17 5.88
CA PRO A 303 -5.91 -24.55 5.90
C PRO A 303 -4.96 -24.91 4.76
N THR A 304 -4.93 -24.13 3.68
CA THR A 304 -3.95 -24.28 2.59
C THR A 304 -2.61 -23.61 2.90
N GLY A 305 -2.48 -22.98 4.06
CA GLY A 305 -1.29 -22.26 4.48
C GLY A 305 -1.15 -20.87 3.86
N SER A 306 -2.22 -20.33 3.27
CA SER A 306 -2.27 -18.95 2.78
C SER A 306 -2.66 -17.99 3.90
N SER A 307 -2.22 -16.73 3.78
CA SER A 307 -2.58 -15.67 4.71
C SER A 307 -3.64 -14.75 4.09
N PHE A 308 -4.56 -14.27 4.93
CA PHE A 308 -5.61 -13.34 4.52
C PHE A 308 -5.74 -12.18 5.50
N LEU A 309 -6.06 -11.00 4.99
CA LEU A 309 -6.25 -9.82 5.81
C LEU A 309 -7.67 -9.86 6.42
N ILE A 310 -7.76 -10.11 7.73
CA ILE A 310 -9.03 -10.11 8.48
C ILE A 310 -9.57 -8.69 8.54
N ALA A 311 -8.74 -7.75 8.96
CA ALA A 311 -9.14 -6.36 9.13
C ALA A 311 -7.98 -5.40 8.89
N CYS A 312 -8.35 -4.21 8.43
CA CYS A 312 -7.46 -3.07 8.31
C CYS A 312 -7.92 -1.98 9.26
N VAL A 313 -7.02 -1.53 10.14
CA VAL A 313 -7.36 -0.58 11.20
C VAL A 313 -6.46 0.65 11.12
N LEU A 314 -7.07 1.83 11.21
CA LEU A 314 -6.37 3.10 11.41
C LEU A 314 -6.60 3.57 12.84
N ILE A 315 -5.50 3.80 13.57
CA ILE A 315 -5.53 4.38 14.91
C ILE A 315 -4.61 5.60 14.98
N PRO A 316 -4.89 6.61 15.84
CA PRO A 316 -4.07 7.83 15.89
C PRO A 316 -2.63 7.56 16.33
N SER A 317 -2.44 6.62 17.25
CA SER A 317 -1.16 6.25 17.81
C SER A 317 -1.17 4.82 18.34
N GLU A 318 -0.02 4.15 18.27
CA GLU A 318 0.26 2.85 18.90
C GLU A 318 0.21 3.02 20.42
N SER A 319 -0.97 2.80 21.00
CA SER A 319 -1.26 3.04 22.41
C SER A 319 -2.23 1.97 22.90
N GLU A 320 -2.16 1.64 24.18
CA GLU A 320 -3.06 0.66 24.80
C GLU A 320 -4.53 0.98 24.51
N LYS A 321 -4.95 2.25 24.67
CA LYS A 321 -6.33 2.68 24.39
C LYS A 321 -6.73 2.42 22.93
N GLY A 322 -5.89 2.79 21.98
CA GLY A 322 -6.15 2.56 20.55
C GLY A 322 -6.21 1.07 20.21
N TYR A 323 -5.34 0.27 20.84
CA TYR A 323 -5.33 -1.17 20.64
C TYR A 323 -6.54 -1.86 21.29
N THR A 324 -6.93 -1.47 22.50
CA THR A 324 -8.15 -1.93 23.17
C THR A 324 -9.39 -1.65 22.32
N TRP A 325 -9.47 -0.48 21.69
CA TRP A 325 -10.59 -0.11 20.83
C TRP A 325 -10.77 -1.10 19.68
N PHE A 326 -9.73 -1.35 18.87
CA PHE A 326 -9.90 -2.23 17.72
C PHE A 326 -9.99 -3.71 18.12
N LEU A 327 -9.34 -4.14 19.20
CA LEU A 327 -9.45 -5.52 19.69
C LEU A 327 -10.87 -5.83 20.14
N ARG A 328 -11.59 -4.88 20.75
CA ARG A 328 -13.03 -5.03 21.01
C ARG A 328 -13.83 -5.24 19.72
N LYS A 329 -13.52 -4.48 18.66
CA LYS A 329 -14.17 -4.67 17.35
C LYS A 329 -13.85 -6.00 16.70
N LEU A 330 -12.64 -6.52 16.93
CA LEU A 330 -12.28 -7.88 16.51
C LEU A 330 -13.09 -8.93 17.29
N MET A 331 -13.36 -8.73 18.58
CA MET A 331 -14.24 -9.59 19.38
C MET A 331 -15.67 -9.55 18.87
N ASP A 332 -16.21 -8.36 18.59
CA ASP A 332 -17.57 -8.16 18.06
C ASP A 332 -17.78 -8.99 16.77
N ILE A 333 -16.74 -9.16 15.93
CA ILE A 333 -16.82 -10.02 14.73
C ILE A 333 -17.00 -11.49 15.08
N LEU A 334 -16.33 -12.00 16.13
CA LEU A 334 -16.36 -13.41 16.49
C LEU A 334 -17.55 -13.78 17.38
N GLU A 335 -18.20 -12.81 18.03
CA GLU A 335 -19.24 -13.02 19.03
C GLU A 335 -20.35 -13.96 18.56
N CYS A 336 -20.83 -13.80 17.32
CA CYS A 336 -21.89 -14.64 16.75
C CYS A 336 -21.50 -16.11 16.55
N THR A 337 -20.20 -16.43 16.51
CA THR A 337 -19.71 -17.81 16.36
C THR A 337 -19.42 -18.49 17.69
N GLY A 338 -19.36 -17.72 18.80
CA GLY A 338 -18.84 -18.18 20.08
C GLY A 338 -17.38 -18.63 20.05
N ALA A 339 -16.67 -18.43 18.93
CA ALA A 339 -15.28 -18.80 18.78
C ALA A 339 -14.36 -17.74 19.40
N SER A 340 -13.18 -18.18 19.85
CA SER A 340 -12.10 -17.31 20.28
C SER A 340 -10.81 -17.73 19.59
N PRO A 341 -9.89 -16.79 19.28
CA PRO A 341 -8.58 -17.17 18.79
C PRO A 341 -7.86 -18.06 19.78
N SER A 342 -7.13 -19.04 19.24
CA SER A 342 -6.28 -19.95 20.00
C SER A 342 -4.94 -19.28 20.32
N VAL A 343 -4.43 -18.45 19.41
CA VAL A 343 -3.17 -17.73 19.58
C VAL A 343 -3.16 -16.38 18.88
N PHE A 344 -2.63 -15.38 19.58
CA PHE A 344 -2.16 -14.13 19.01
C PHE A 344 -0.65 -14.16 18.83
N VAL A 345 -0.16 -13.77 17.65
CA VAL A 345 1.27 -13.61 17.37
C VAL A 345 1.51 -12.15 17.00
N THR A 346 2.24 -11.43 17.86
CA THR A 346 2.45 -9.99 17.68
C THR A 346 3.93 -9.63 17.88
N ASP A 347 4.29 -8.38 17.62
CA ASP A 347 5.60 -7.87 18.03
C ASP A 347 5.63 -7.61 19.55
N ARG A 348 6.61 -6.85 20.05
CA ARG A 348 6.70 -6.51 21.47
C ARG A 348 6.15 -5.11 21.78
N GLU A 349 5.12 -4.65 21.07
CA GLU A 349 4.48 -3.38 21.41
C GLU A 349 3.69 -3.51 22.71
N LEU A 350 4.17 -2.82 23.75
CA LEU A 350 3.64 -2.84 25.11
C LEU A 350 2.16 -2.46 25.18
N GLY A 351 1.71 -1.48 24.40
CA GLY A 351 0.29 -1.10 24.35
C GLY A 351 -0.59 -2.24 23.85
N LEU A 352 -0.16 -2.93 22.79
CA LEU A 352 -0.88 -4.08 22.24
C LEU A 352 -0.84 -5.26 23.21
N VAL A 353 0.32 -5.55 23.81
CA VAL A 353 0.47 -6.63 24.80
C VAL A 353 -0.47 -6.42 25.98
N ARG A 354 -0.56 -5.20 26.53
CA ARG A 354 -1.47 -4.90 27.65
C ARG A 354 -2.93 -5.04 27.27
N ALA A 355 -3.31 -4.53 26.10
CA ALA A 355 -4.66 -4.65 25.60
C ALA A 355 -5.08 -6.13 25.40
N LEU A 356 -4.17 -6.96 24.86
CA LEU A 356 -4.39 -8.40 24.73
C LEU A 356 -4.54 -9.08 26.10
N CYS A 357 -3.65 -8.81 27.06
CA CYS A 357 -3.75 -9.38 28.40
C CYS A 357 -5.05 -9.01 29.12
N SER A 358 -5.61 -7.83 28.85
CA SER A 358 -6.87 -7.40 29.44
C SER A 358 -8.11 -7.98 28.77
N LEU A 359 -8.11 -8.14 27.43
CA LEU A 359 -9.28 -8.55 26.66
C LEU A 359 -9.33 -10.05 26.36
N PHE A 360 -8.16 -10.69 26.25
CA PHE A 360 -8.00 -12.10 25.94
C PHE A 360 -7.04 -12.78 26.93
N PRO A 361 -7.36 -12.78 28.24
CA PRO A 361 -6.46 -13.32 29.27
C PRO A 361 -6.19 -14.83 29.10
N GLU A 362 -7.15 -15.58 28.55
CA GLU A 362 -7.04 -17.03 28.33
C GLU A 362 -6.46 -17.40 26.95
N THR A 363 -6.27 -16.42 26.05
CA THR A 363 -5.69 -16.70 24.73
C THR A 363 -4.17 -16.62 24.81
N LEU A 364 -3.50 -17.61 24.23
CA LEU A 364 -2.05 -17.61 24.15
C LEU A 364 -1.55 -16.40 23.35
N HIS A 365 -0.56 -15.69 23.89
CA HIS A 365 0.13 -14.62 23.20
C HIS A 365 1.61 -14.95 23.00
N LEU A 366 2.00 -15.16 21.75
CA LEU A 366 3.38 -15.39 21.32
C LEU A 366 4.01 -14.13 20.74
N LEU A 367 5.33 -14.03 20.92
CA LEU A 367 6.13 -13.00 20.28
C LEU A 367 6.66 -13.51 18.94
N CYS A 368 6.55 -12.66 17.94
CA CYS A 368 7.07 -12.94 16.62
C CYS A 368 8.58 -13.24 16.63
N HIS A 369 8.97 -14.42 16.14
CA HIS A 369 10.38 -14.80 15.98
C HIS A 369 11.17 -13.80 15.13
N TRP A 370 10.61 -13.27 14.04
CA TRP A 370 11.31 -12.29 13.19
C TRP A 370 11.62 -10.99 13.94
N HIS A 371 10.65 -10.42 14.66
CA HIS A 371 10.86 -9.20 15.43
C HIS A 371 11.85 -9.40 16.57
N VAL A 372 11.77 -10.54 17.27
CA VAL A 372 12.78 -10.96 18.26
C VAL A 372 14.15 -10.99 17.60
N ASN A 373 14.31 -11.74 16.51
CA ASN A 373 15.59 -11.90 15.82
C ASN A 373 16.14 -10.59 15.30
N ARG A 374 15.31 -9.72 14.73
CA ARG A 374 15.73 -8.39 14.26
C ARG A 374 16.24 -7.52 15.41
N ALA A 375 15.64 -7.63 16.60
CA ALA A 375 16.11 -6.93 17.80
C ALA A 375 17.45 -7.50 18.29
N ILE A 376 17.63 -8.83 18.26
CA ILE A 376 18.89 -9.50 18.61
C ILE A 376 20.01 -9.09 17.64
N GLU A 377 19.75 -9.17 16.34
CA GLU A 377 20.68 -8.75 15.28
C GLU A 377 21.09 -7.28 15.42
N SER A 378 20.11 -6.38 15.62
CA SER A 378 20.38 -4.96 15.78
C SER A 378 21.30 -4.70 16.98
N ARG A 379 21.06 -5.40 18.10
CA ARG A 379 21.91 -5.29 19.28
C ARG A 379 23.30 -5.86 19.04
N ALA A 380 23.41 -6.99 18.35
CA ALA A 380 24.70 -7.60 18.02
C ALA A 380 25.55 -6.67 17.14
N LEU A 381 24.94 -6.02 16.14
CA LEU A 381 25.61 -5.03 15.29
C LEU A 381 26.16 -3.85 16.10
N MET A 382 25.43 -3.37 17.11
CA MET A 382 25.92 -2.31 18.00
C MET A 382 27.12 -2.75 18.85
N ILE A 383 27.15 -4.01 19.30
CA ILE A 383 28.21 -4.55 20.16
C ILE A 383 29.47 -4.87 19.36
N HIS A 384 29.33 -5.54 18.21
CA HIS A 384 30.44 -6.12 17.44
C HIS A 384 30.85 -5.29 16.21
N LYS A 385 30.08 -4.23 15.87
CA LYS A 385 30.39 -3.21 14.83
C LYS A 385 30.75 -3.75 13.44
N THR A 386 30.39 -4.99 13.13
CA THR A 386 30.75 -5.67 11.87
C THR A 386 29.61 -6.56 11.39
N VAL A 387 29.33 -6.52 10.08
CA VAL A 387 28.26 -7.30 9.43
C VAL A 387 28.65 -8.78 9.26
N PHE A 388 29.96 -9.06 9.25
CA PHE A 388 30.54 -10.38 9.00
C PHE A 388 30.10 -11.46 10.00
N TYR A 389 29.64 -11.06 11.19
CA TYR A 389 29.16 -12.00 12.22
C TYR A 389 27.65 -12.27 12.18
N LYS A 390 26.87 -11.64 11.28
CA LYS A 390 25.41 -11.86 11.28
C LYS A 390 25.06 -13.34 11.04
N ASP A 391 25.59 -13.91 9.97
CA ASP A 391 25.31 -15.30 9.61
C ASP A 391 25.85 -16.27 10.67
N HIS A 392 27.09 -16.07 11.11
CA HIS A 392 27.69 -16.87 12.17
C HIS A 392 26.98 -16.73 13.53
N LEU A 393 26.42 -15.56 13.87
CA LEU A 393 25.67 -15.38 15.11
C LEU A 393 24.36 -16.16 15.08
N LEU A 394 23.68 -16.17 13.93
CA LEU A 394 22.36 -16.78 13.82
C LEU A 394 22.47 -18.28 13.56
N ASN A 395 23.21 -18.65 12.51
CA ASN A 395 23.15 -19.96 11.86
C ASN A 395 24.33 -20.88 12.23
N ASN A 396 25.25 -20.46 13.11
CA ASN A 396 26.34 -21.35 13.49
C ASN A 396 25.78 -22.61 14.19
N PRO A 397 26.13 -23.82 13.71
CA PRO A 397 25.49 -25.06 14.15
C PRO A 397 25.80 -25.44 15.60
N GLU A 398 26.78 -24.82 16.24
CA GLU A 398 27.14 -25.08 17.65
C GLU A 398 26.76 -23.93 18.58
N THR A 399 26.98 -22.69 18.13
CA THR A 399 26.94 -21.46 18.96
C THR A 399 25.93 -20.44 18.45
N GLY A 400 25.09 -20.82 17.49
CA GLY A 400 24.12 -19.96 16.84
C GLY A 400 22.93 -19.65 17.73
N TRP A 401 22.32 -18.49 17.51
CA TRP A 401 21.08 -18.08 18.16
C TRP A 401 19.90 -19.00 17.82
N TRP A 402 19.84 -19.51 16.58
CA TRP A 402 18.77 -20.45 16.18
C TRP A 402 18.77 -21.72 17.02
N ASN A 403 19.95 -22.26 17.38
CA ASN A 403 20.03 -23.42 18.27
C ASN A 403 19.34 -23.19 19.62
N VAL A 404 19.41 -21.96 20.14
CA VAL A 404 18.76 -21.60 21.41
C VAL A 404 17.24 -21.57 21.24
N ILE A 405 16.74 -20.87 20.22
CA ILE A 405 15.29 -20.69 20.07
C ILE A 405 14.57 -21.90 19.47
N ASP A 406 15.28 -22.71 18.67
CA ASP A 406 14.76 -23.94 18.06
C ASP A 406 14.97 -25.19 18.93
N SER A 407 15.48 -25.02 20.16
CA SER A 407 15.57 -26.10 21.15
C SER A 407 14.19 -26.66 21.45
N THR A 408 14.01 -27.98 21.30
CA THR A 408 12.70 -28.65 21.40
C THR A 408 12.35 -29.11 22.82
N CYS A 409 13.32 -29.15 23.74
CA CYS A 409 13.12 -29.41 25.16
C CYS A 409 13.95 -28.47 26.04
N GLU A 410 13.63 -28.38 27.33
CA GLU A 410 14.34 -27.50 28.27
C GLU A 410 15.83 -27.87 28.44
N ASP A 411 16.15 -29.17 28.42
CA ASP A 411 17.54 -29.63 28.53
C ASP A 411 18.39 -29.17 27.34
N ASP A 412 17.86 -29.25 26.13
CA ASP A 412 18.54 -28.78 24.93
C ASP A 412 18.66 -27.26 24.92
N PHE A 413 17.62 -26.55 25.38
CA PHE A 413 17.66 -25.10 25.57
C PHE A 413 18.77 -24.71 26.54
N ASN A 414 18.84 -25.35 27.71
CA ASN A 414 19.85 -25.05 28.73
C ASN A 414 21.28 -25.31 28.22
N LYS A 415 21.49 -26.41 27.48
CA LYS A 415 22.77 -26.71 26.84
C LYS A 415 23.13 -25.67 25.78
N ALA A 416 22.23 -25.40 24.84
CA ALA A 416 22.43 -24.42 23.77
C ALA A 416 22.67 -23.01 24.31
N TRP A 417 21.92 -22.61 25.34
CA TRP A 417 22.08 -21.33 26.02
C TRP A 417 23.44 -21.22 26.73
N SER A 418 23.90 -22.28 27.40
CA SER A 418 25.23 -22.31 28.03
C SER A 418 26.33 -22.07 26.99
N VAL A 419 26.28 -22.79 25.86
CA VAL A 419 27.25 -22.66 24.76
C VAL A 419 27.18 -21.25 24.13
N PHE A 420 25.98 -20.77 23.81
CA PHE A 420 25.76 -19.44 23.24
C PHE A 420 26.27 -18.34 24.16
N SER A 421 25.94 -18.40 25.45
CA SER A 421 26.28 -17.36 26.42
C SER A 421 27.79 -17.27 26.70
N GLN A 422 28.51 -18.39 26.64
CA GLN A 422 29.97 -18.39 26.75
C GLN A 422 30.63 -17.68 25.57
N LYS A 423 30.13 -17.91 24.34
CA LYS A 423 30.66 -17.28 23.12
C LYS A 423 30.26 -15.79 23.03
N TRP A 424 29.01 -15.48 23.32
CA TRP A 424 28.39 -14.18 23.08
C TRP A 424 28.05 -13.43 24.38
N LYS A 425 28.95 -13.42 25.38
CA LYS A 425 28.73 -12.91 26.75
C LYS A 425 27.97 -11.58 26.86
N ARG A 426 28.37 -10.57 26.09
CA ARG A 426 27.73 -9.23 26.10
C ARG A 426 26.31 -9.25 25.55
N LEU A 427 26.09 -10.03 24.49
CA LEU A 427 24.77 -10.19 23.89
C LEU A 427 23.87 -11.04 24.79
N ALA A 428 24.39 -12.13 25.35
CA ALA A 428 23.69 -12.96 26.32
C ALA A 428 23.23 -12.15 27.54
N SER A 429 24.08 -11.27 28.09
CA SER A 429 23.70 -10.35 29.17
C SER A 429 22.52 -9.44 28.80
N TYR A 430 22.48 -8.95 27.56
CA TYR A 430 21.34 -8.18 27.06
C TYR A 430 20.08 -9.06 26.94
N ILE A 431 20.22 -10.27 26.41
CA ILE A 431 19.11 -11.21 26.21
C ILE A 431 18.51 -11.61 27.56
N SER A 432 19.32 -12.03 28.53
CA SER A 432 18.88 -12.35 29.88
C SER A 432 18.13 -11.21 30.55
N ARG A 433 18.51 -9.95 30.30
CA ARG A 433 17.84 -8.80 30.91
C ARG A 433 16.56 -8.39 30.18
N THR A 434 16.47 -8.66 28.87
CA THR A 434 15.44 -8.04 28.00
C THR A 434 14.40 -9.05 27.53
N TRP A 435 14.74 -10.33 27.45
CA TRP A 435 13.96 -11.37 26.77
C TRP A 435 13.72 -12.62 27.62
N SER A 436 14.40 -12.81 28.75
CA SER A 436 14.27 -14.01 29.60
C SER A 436 12.83 -14.25 30.07
N GLU A 437 12.17 -13.21 30.58
CA GLU A 437 10.76 -13.25 31.00
C GLU A 437 9.80 -13.55 29.84
N HIS A 438 10.25 -13.36 28.60
CA HIS A 438 9.48 -13.60 27.40
C HIS A 438 9.87 -14.90 26.67
N ALA A 439 10.87 -15.65 27.15
CA ALA A 439 11.37 -16.84 26.46
C ALA A 439 10.26 -17.86 26.17
N LYS A 440 9.30 -18.01 27.09
CA LYS A 440 8.11 -18.85 26.92
C LYS A 440 7.21 -18.47 25.73
N LYS A 441 7.39 -17.27 25.18
CA LYS A 441 6.60 -16.74 24.06
C LYS A 441 7.26 -16.92 22.68
N PHE A 442 8.50 -17.43 22.60
CA PHE A 442 9.22 -17.55 21.31
C PHE A 442 10.27 -18.68 21.25
N VAL A 443 10.49 -19.46 22.31
CA VAL A 443 11.39 -20.62 22.26
C VAL A 443 10.56 -21.90 22.08
N LEU A 444 10.96 -22.76 21.14
CA LEU A 444 10.18 -23.94 20.72
C LEU A 444 9.87 -24.89 21.86
N CYS A 445 10.78 -25.12 22.81
CA CYS A 445 10.53 -26.01 23.94
C CYS A 445 9.30 -25.62 24.77
N TYR A 446 8.96 -24.32 24.81
CA TYR A 446 7.76 -23.83 25.50
C TYR A 446 6.58 -23.67 24.55
N THR A 447 6.80 -23.27 23.30
CA THR A 447 5.69 -23.00 22.37
C THR A 447 5.11 -24.27 21.73
N ASN A 448 5.88 -25.36 21.68
CA ASN A 448 5.44 -26.66 21.15
C ASN A 448 4.34 -27.35 21.97
N GLU A 449 3.99 -26.80 23.14
CA GLU A 449 2.89 -27.28 23.98
C GLU A 449 1.51 -26.80 23.53
N TYR A 450 1.45 -25.91 22.53
CA TYR A 450 0.22 -25.24 22.13
C TYR A 450 -0.15 -25.49 20.67
N PHE A 451 -1.42 -25.30 20.33
CA PHE A 451 -1.94 -25.42 18.97
C PHE A 451 -1.65 -24.14 18.16
N LEU A 452 -0.61 -24.19 17.32
CA LEU A 452 -0.06 -23.03 16.61
C LEU A 452 -0.20 -23.09 15.09
N LEU A 453 -0.50 -24.27 14.54
CA LEU A 453 -0.58 -24.52 13.10
C LEU A 453 0.70 -24.10 12.34
N GLY A 454 1.85 -24.19 13.01
CA GLY A 454 3.16 -23.80 12.47
C GLY A 454 3.41 -22.30 12.40
N ASN A 455 2.62 -21.48 13.12
CA ASN A 455 2.75 -20.02 13.10
C ASN A 455 3.41 -19.51 14.38
N THR A 456 4.74 -19.35 14.33
CA THR A 456 5.56 -18.75 15.41
C THR A 456 6.28 -17.46 14.96
N ALA A 457 6.27 -17.18 13.66
CA ALA A 457 6.85 -15.99 13.06
C ALA A 457 5.80 -15.16 12.33
N THR A 458 5.90 -13.84 12.38
CA THR A 458 5.10 -12.93 11.54
C THR A 458 5.66 -12.80 10.14
N SER A 459 6.50 -13.72 9.64
CA SER A 459 6.93 -13.72 8.23
C SER A 459 5.73 -13.68 7.28
N ARG A 460 4.62 -14.30 7.69
CA ARG A 460 3.31 -14.21 7.05
C ARG A 460 2.75 -12.80 7.04
N VAL A 461 2.75 -12.11 8.18
CA VAL A 461 2.30 -10.72 8.25
C VAL A 461 3.24 -9.81 7.50
N GLU A 462 4.56 -10.01 7.55
CA GLU A 462 5.51 -9.23 6.75
C GLU A 462 5.28 -9.43 5.26
N SER A 463 4.89 -10.64 4.83
CA SER A 463 4.51 -10.91 3.45
C SER A 463 3.20 -10.19 3.08
N ALA A 464 2.19 -10.22 3.98
CA ALA A 464 0.92 -9.53 3.82
C ALA A 464 1.13 -8.00 3.79
N HIS A 465 1.96 -7.50 4.70
CA HIS A 465 2.36 -6.12 4.81
C HIS A 465 3.16 -5.65 3.59
N SER A 466 4.08 -6.49 3.10
CA SER A 466 4.82 -6.23 1.86
C SER A 466 3.89 -6.18 0.65
N LEU A 467 2.91 -7.08 0.59
CA LEU A 467 1.86 -7.05 -0.41
C LEU A 467 1.04 -5.76 -0.31
N LEU A 468 0.56 -5.41 0.89
CA LEU A 468 -0.19 -4.17 1.12
C LEU A 468 0.62 -2.94 0.70
N LYS A 469 1.88 -2.84 1.13
CA LYS A 469 2.82 -1.80 0.70
C LYS A 469 2.97 -1.75 -0.82
N ALA A 470 3.07 -2.91 -1.47
CA ALA A 470 3.17 -3.02 -2.91
C ALA A 470 1.90 -2.56 -3.64
N TRP A 471 0.73 -2.58 -3.00
CA TRP A 471 -0.52 -2.01 -3.53
C TRP A 471 -0.66 -0.51 -3.23
N LEU A 472 -0.29 -0.07 -2.02
CA LEU A 472 -0.36 1.33 -1.63
C LEU A 472 0.68 2.20 -2.35
N LYS A 473 1.90 1.71 -2.56
CA LYS A 473 2.98 2.34 -3.38
C LYS A 473 3.36 3.80 -3.03
N SER A 474 2.74 4.41 -2.03
CA SER A 474 2.97 5.78 -1.58
C SER A 474 2.55 5.94 -0.12
N ALA A 475 3.39 6.59 0.67
CA ALA A 475 3.10 6.99 2.05
C ALA A 475 2.13 8.19 2.16
N HIS A 476 1.74 8.79 1.03
CA HIS A 476 0.97 10.03 0.98
C HIS A 476 -0.40 9.84 0.32
N LEU A 477 -1.02 8.68 0.54
CA LEU A 477 -2.38 8.45 0.08
C LEU A 477 -3.39 9.16 0.97
N THR A 478 -4.47 9.62 0.34
CA THR A 478 -5.72 10.04 1.00
C THR A 478 -6.53 8.79 1.36
N LEU A 479 -7.42 8.91 2.36
CA LEU A 479 -8.19 7.78 2.89
C LEU A 479 -9.01 7.05 1.81
N ASP A 480 -9.75 7.79 0.99
CA ASP A 480 -10.50 7.26 -0.16
C ASP A 480 -9.63 6.41 -1.13
N THR A 481 -8.42 6.89 -1.44
CA THR A 481 -7.50 6.20 -2.37
C THR A 481 -6.84 4.99 -1.70
N MET A 482 -6.57 5.07 -0.40
CA MET A 482 -6.09 3.93 0.38
C MET A 482 -7.15 2.82 0.37
N TRP A 483 -8.40 3.16 0.68
CA TRP A 483 -9.52 2.21 0.64
C TRP A 483 -9.64 1.52 -0.72
N SER A 484 -9.69 2.28 -1.83
CA SER A 484 -9.87 1.66 -3.16
C SER A 484 -8.76 0.66 -3.50
N ARG A 485 -7.51 0.93 -3.07
CA ARG A 485 -6.39 0.03 -3.31
C ARG A 485 -6.42 -1.21 -2.44
N ILE A 486 -6.80 -1.05 -1.17
CA ILE A 486 -6.98 -2.18 -0.24
C ILE A 486 -8.13 -3.06 -0.72
N HIS A 487 -9.23 -2.46 -1.14
CA HIS A 487 -10.38 -3.18 -1.69
C HIS A 487 -9.98 -4.02 -2.91
N SER A 488 -9.33 -3.44 -3.93
CA SER A 488 -8.87 -4.20 -5.10
C SER A 488 -7.86 -5.31 -4.75
N MET A 489 -6.99 -5.07 -3.75
CA MET A 489 -6.07 -6.10 -3.26
C MET A 489 -6.83 -7.28 -2.63
N LEU A 490 -7.83 -6.99 -1.80
CA LEU A 490 -8.65 -7.97 -1.11
C LEU A 490 -9.46 -8.82 -2.09
N GLU A 491 -10.07 -8.21 -3.12
CA GLU A 491 -10.79 -8.96 -4.17
C GLU A 491 -9.88 -10.01 -4.84
N GLY A 492 -8.63 -9.63 -5.16
CA GLY A 492 -7.63 -10.53 -5.71
C GLY A 492 -7.20 -11.62 -4.72
N GLN A 493 -6.99 -11.26 -3.45
CA GLN A 493 -6.61 -12.20 -2.39
C GLN A 493 -7.70 -13.25 -2.14
N HIS A 494 -8.96 -12.82 -2.01
CA HIS A 494 -10.10 -13.72 -1.80
C HIS A 494 -10.31 -14.67 -2.98
N SER A 495 -10.21 -14.15 -4.21
CA SER A 495 -10.30 -14.98 -5.43
C SER A 495 -9.21 -16.06 -5.47
N LYS A 496 -7.98 -15.70 -5.07
CA LYS A 496 -6.87 -16.65 -4.96
C LYS A 496 -7.12 -17.72 -3.89
N ILE A 497 -7.56 -17.33 -2.69
CA ILE A 497 -7.83 -18.25 -1.59
C ILE A 497 -8.95 -19.23 -1.94
N ARG A 498 -10.06 -18.74 -2.49
CA ARG A 498 -11.17 -19.58 -2.94
C ARG A 498 -10.67 -20.64 -3.93
N LYS A 499 -9.85 -20.23 -4.90
CA LYS A 499 -9.26 -21.15 -5.87
C LYS A 499 -8.34 -22.18 -5.20
N GLU A 500 -7.47 -21.77 -4.28
CA GLU A 500 -6.57 -22.70 -3.57
C GLU A 500 -7.32 -23.75 -2.75
N LEU A 501 -8.39 -23.35 -2.07
CA LEU A 501 -9.25 -24.27 -1.33
C LEU A 501 -9.96 -25.25 -2.27
N GLN A 502 -10.51 -24.76 -3.38
CA GLN A 502 -11.16 -25.59 -4.39
C GLN A 502 -10.18 -26.55 -5.09
N ASP A 503 -8.97 -26.09 -5.40
CA ASP A 503 -7.89 -26.92 -5.96
C ASP A 503 -7.47 -28.00 -4.95
N SER A 504 -7.43 -27.66 -3.66
CA SER A 504 -7.14 -28.61 -2.59
C SER A 504 -8.19 -29.73 -2.49
N MET A 505 -9.46 -29.43 -2.75
CA MET A 505 -10.53 -30.42 -2.80
C MET A 505 -10.45 -31.30 -4.04
N ASN A 506 -10.25 -30.69 -5.21
CA ASN A 506 -10.43 -31.35 -6.51
C ASN A 506 -9.17 -32.04 -7.04
N ARG A 507 -7.98 -31.60 -6.63
CA ARG A 507 -6.69 -32.10 -7.15
C ARG A 507 -5.68 -32.42 -6.04
N PRO A 508 -6.06 -33.19 -5.02
CA PRO A 508 -5.13 -33.57 -3.95
C PRO A 508 -3.99 -34.42 -4.55
N ARG A 509 -2.75 -33.91 -4.50
CA ARG A 509 -1.56 -34.68 -4.85
C ARG A 509 -1.25 -35.64 -3.71
N ILE A 510 -1.79 -36.86 -3.80
CA ILE A 510 -1.51 -37.91 -2.82
C ILE A 510 -0.74 -39.02 -3.52
N THR A 511 0.45 -39.32 -3.00
CA THR A 511 1.27 -40.42 -3.52
C THR A 511 1.15 -41.69 -2.67
N GLN A 512 0.71 -41.57 -1.41
CA GLN A 512 0.74 -42.68 -0.44
C GLN A 512 -0.65 -43.22 -0.10
N ARG A 513 -0.79 -44.56 -0.12
CA ARG A 513 -2.04 -45.28 0.25
C ARG A 513 -2.54 -44.93 1.66
N LEU A 514 -1.61 -44.61 2.57
CA LEU A 514 -1.88 -44.22 3.97
C LEU A 514 -2.89 -43.07 4.10
N PHE A 515 -2.88 -42.11 3.16
CA PHE A 515 -3.73 -40.91 3.20
C PHE A 515 -4.96 -40.99 2.29
N SER A 516 -5.24 -42.15 1.68
CA SER A 516 -6.31 -42.31 0.70
C SER A 516 -7.71 -41.93 1.21
N LEU A 517 -7.98 -42.03 2.51
CA LEU A 517 -9.27 -41.65 3.11
C LEU A 517 -9.45 -40.14 3.26
N LEU A 518 -8.36 -39.38 3.19
CA LEU A 518 -8.33 -37.93 3.40
C LEU A 518 -8.48 -37.14 2.08
N GLN A 519 -8.45 -37.85 0.95
CA GLN A 519 -8.48 -37.28 -0.39
C GLN A 519 -9.71 -36.38 -0.59
N GLY A 520 -9.46 -35.11 -0.92
CA GLY A 520 -10.50 -34.11 -1.17
C GLY A 520 -11.28 -33.66 0.07
N LYS A 521 -10.94 -34.19 1.25
CA LYS A 521 -11.60 -33.89 2.55
C LYS A 521 -10.68 -33.16 3.53
N VAL A 522 -9.39 -33.11 3.22
CA VAL A 522 -8.35 -32.49 4.03
C VAL A 522 -7.49 -31.62 3.13
N SER A 523 -6.99 -30.51 3.66
CA SER A 523 -6.16 -29.60 2.90
C SER A 523 -4.90 -30.28 2.36
N THR A 524 -4.48 -29.89 1.17
CA THR A 524 -3.20 -30.32 0.58
C THR A 524 -2.03 -29.99 1.49
N LYS A 525 -2.11 -28.87 2.22
CA LYS A 525 -1.06 -28.48 3.13
C LYS A 525 -0.90 -29.42 4.32
N ALA A 526 -2.00 -29.89 4.90
CA ALA A 526 -1.95 -30.90 5.96
C ALA A 526 -1.36 -32.22 5.47
N LEU A 527 -1.69 -32.62 4.23
CA LEU A 527 -1.14 -33.82 3.60
C LEU A 527 0.38 -33.70 3.40
N GLU A 528 0.87 -32.55 2.91
CA GLU A 528 2.32 -32.27 2.79
C GLU A 528 3.03 -32.39 4.15
N ILE A 529 2.46 -31.77 5.19
CA ILE A 529 3.03 -31.80 6.54
C ILE A 529 3.10 -33.25 7.06
N MET A 530 2.04 -34.04 6.89
CA MET A 530 2.05 -35.45 7.31
C MET A 530 3.00 -36.31 6.46
N GLU A 531 3.14 -36.04 5.15
CA GLU A 531 4.12 -36.73 4.31
C GLU A 531 5.56 -36.46 4.78
N ASP A 532 5.89 -35.22 5.10
CA ASP A 532 7.21 -34.85 5.61
C ASP A 532 7.47 -35.41 7.02
N GLU A 533 6.45 -35.40 7.88
CA GLU A 533 6.54 -36.00 9.21
C GLU A 533 6.73 -37.52 9.15
N LEU A 534 6.07 -38.19 8.21
CA LEU A 534 6.28 -39.62 7.97
C LEU A 534 7.71 -39.90 7.46
N LYS A 535 8.23 -39.09 6.53
CA LYS A 535 9.63 -39.21 6.07
C LYS A 535 10.60 -39.04 7.24
N ARG A 536 10.37 -38.05 8.11
CA ARG A 536 11.14 -37.82 9.33
C ARG A 536 11.10 -39.04 10.25
N GLY A 537 9.91 -39.60 10.51
CA GLY A 537 9.76 -40.80 11.33
C GLY A 537 10.53 -42.00 10.79
N ILE A 538 10.44 -42.25 9.48
CA ILE A 538 11.18 -43.35 8.82
C ILE A 538 12.69 -43.15 8.93
N ALA A 539 13.18 -41.91 8.76
CA ALA A 539 14.60 -41.60 8.86
C ALA A 539 15.17 -41.79 10.28
N LEU A 540 14.36 -41.56 11.32
CA LEU A 540 14.77 -41.70 12.73
C LEU A 540 14.75 -43.15 13.24
N GLY A 541 13.95 -44.05 12.63
CA GLY A 541 13.89 -45.47 13.00
C GLY A 541 13.57 -45.70 14.48
N VAL A 542 14.39 -46.50 15.19
CA VAL A 542 14.23 -46.84 16.62
C VAL A 542 14.49 -45.63 17.55
N GLY A 543 15.04 -44.51 17.03
CA GLY A 543 15.33 -43.30 17.80
C GLY A 543 14.13 -42.36 18.02
N LEU A 544 12.91 -42.78 17.66
CA LEU A 544 11.70 -41.95 17.74
C LEU A 544 11.37 -41.47 19.17
N GLU A 545 11.73 -42.25 20.18
CA GLU A 545 11.51 -41.92 21.61
C GLU A 545 12.57 -40.95 22.18
N LEU A 546 13.75 -40.86 21.55
CA LEU A 546 14.90 -40.08 22.03
C LEU A 546 14.99 -38.67 21.40
N GLY A 547 14.23 -38.39 20.34
CA GLY A 547 14.39 -37.21 19.48
C GLY A 547 13.44 -36.03 19.72
N GLY A 548 12.87 -35.86 20.91
CA GLY A 548 12.07 -34.66 21.20
C GLY A 548 10.68 -34.60 20.54
N GLY A 549 10.03 -35.76 20.39
CA GLY A 549 8.59 -35.86 20.63
C GLY A 549 7.60 -35.74 19.47
N CYS A 550 6.42 -36.31 19.72
CA CYS A 550 5.21 -36.31 18.91
C CYS A 550 4.48 -34.96 18.90
N VAL A 551 5.21 -33.88 18.64
CA VAL A 551 4.74 -32.49 18.78
C VAL A 551 3.67 -32.12 17.75
N LEU A 552 3.63 -32.80 16.60
CA LEU A 552 2.70 -32.46 15.52
C LEU A 552 1.22 -32.59 15.93
N ARG A 553 0.91 -33.51 16.85
CA ARG A 553 -0.43 -33.69 17.39
C ARG A 553 -0.88 -32.48 18.19
N THR A 554 -0.01 -31.94 19.03
CA THR A 554 -0.30 -30.77 19.85
C THR A 554 -0.31 -29.49 19.00
N THR A 555 0.71 -29.30 18.17
CA THR A 555 0.92 -28.04 17.45
C THR A 555 0.04 -27.87 16.23
N HIS A 556 -0.31 -28.95 15.54
CA HIS A 556 -1.08 -28.91 14.31
C HIS A 556 -2.38 -29.71 14.38
N GLY A 557 -2.61 -30.51 15.42
CA GLY A 557 -3.77 -31.40 15.46
C GLY A 557 -3.73 -32.45 14.34
N LEU A 558 -2.52 -32.90 13.98
CA LEU A 558 -2.26 -33.92 12.97
C LEU A 558 -1.53 -35.13 13.60
N PRO A 559 -1.68 -36.34 13.06
CA PRO A 559 -0.94 -37.52 13.54
C PRO A 559 0.57 -37.29 13.50
N CYS A 560 1.26 -37.57 14.60
CA CYS A 560 2.72 -37.43 14.67
C CYS A 560 3.45 -38.60 13.98
N ALA A 561 4.77 -38.46 13.86
CA ALA A 561 5.64 -39.46 13.25
C ALA A 561 5.42 -40.89 13.77
N CYS A 562 5.26 -41.12 15.09
CA CYS A 562 5.07 -42.49 15.61
C CYS A 562 3.77 -43.11 15.09
N THR A 563 2.65 -42.36 15.20
CA THR A 563 1.34 -42.81 14.72
C THR A 563 1.38 -43.09 13.22
N LEU A 564 2.03 -42.22 12.43
CA LEU A 564 2.11 -42.38 10.98
C LEU A 564 2.94 -43.62 10.57
N VAL A 565 4.07 -43.85 11.25
CA VAL A 565 4.92 -45.02 11.00
C VAL A 565 4.21 -46.31 11.41
N ASP A 566 3.55 -46.33 12.56
CA ASP A 566 2.80 -47.50 13.04
C ASP A 566 1.66 -47.86 12.09
N LEU A 567 0.85 -46.87 11.67
CA LEU A 567 -0.22 -47.09 10.71
C LEU A 567 0.32 -47.61 9.38
N LYS A 568 1.46 -47.10 8.92
CA LYS A 568 2.11 -47.57 7.69
C LYS A 568 2.57 -49.03 7.80
N ASN A 569 3.22 -49.39 8.91
CA ASN A 569 3.70 -50.75 9.17
C ASN A 569 2.55 -51.75 9.29
N ASN A 570 1.45 -51.34 9.90
CA ASN A 570 0.25 -52.17 10.08
C ASN A 570 -0.70 -52.17 8.86
N GLY A 571 -0.32 -51.51 7.75
CA GLY A 571 -1.15 -51.42 6.54
C GLY A 571 -2.46 -50.64 6.73
N SER A 572 -2.58 -49.89 7.81
CA SER A 572 -3.74 -49.08 8.18
C SER A 572 -3.72 -47.71 7.50
N ARG A 573 -4.82 -46.94 7.63
CA ARG A 573 -4.99 -45.63 7.00
C ARG A 573 -5.30 -44.57 8.05
N VAL A 574 -4.89 -43.33 7.82
CA VAL A 574 -5.25 -42.21 8.70
C VAL A 574 -6.73 -41.89 8.52
N HIS A 575 -7.45 -41.76 9.63
CA HIS A 575 -8.87 -41.47 9.61
C HIS A 575 -9.15 -39.97 9.68
N LEU A 576 -10.29 -39.54 9.13
CA LEU A 576 -10.68 -38.13 9.15
C LEU A 576 -10.92 -37.59 10.57
N SER A 577 -11.25 -38.46 11.53
CA SER A 577 -11.38 -38.13 12.95
C SER A 577 -10.06 -37.77 13.61
N ASP A 578 -8.93 -38.22 13.04
CA ASP A 578 -7.59 -37.95 13.58
C ASP A 578 -7.05 -36.59 13.15
N ILE A 579 -7.80 -35.86 12.32
CA ILE A 579 -7.43 -34.58 11.72
C ILE A 579 -8.28 -33.48 12.34
N HIS A 580 -7.63 -32.46 12.89
CA HIS A 580 -8.31 -31.29 13.45
C HIS A 580 -9.23 -30.60 12.41
N SER A 581 -10.36 -30.06 12.88
CA SER A 581 -11.40 -29.43 12.04
C SER A 581 -10.85 -28.38 11.08
N PHE A 582 -9.93 -27.53 11.55
CA PHE A 582 -9.21 -26.55 10.72
C PHE A 582 -8.76 -27.11 9.37
N TRP A 583 -8.06 -28.26 9.36
CA TRP A 583 -7.54 -28.84 8.11
C TRP A 583 -8.61 -29.46 7.21
N ARG A 584 -9.81 -29.69 7.74
CA ARG A 584 -10.96 -30.31 7.04
C ARG A 584 -11.91 -29.27 6.46
N THR A 585 -11.90 -28.05 6.98
CA THR A 585 -12.79 -26.95 6.54
C THR A 585 -12.26 -26.32 5.26
N LEU A 586 -12.61 -26.89 4.10
CA LEU A 586 -12.20 -26.39 2.78
C LEU A 586 -13.23 -25.46 2.13
N GLU A 587 -14.39 -25.30 2.74
CA GLU A 587 -15.44 -24.38 2.34
C GLU A 587 -15.77 -23.44 3.51
N TYR A 588 -16.00 -22.16 3.22
CA TYR A 588 -16.24 -21.12 4.24
C TYR A 588 -17.47 -20.25 3.94
N ASP A 589 -18.18 -20.53 2.83
CA ASP A 589 -19.31 -19.74 2.35
C ASP A 589 -20.69 -20.23 2.88
N ASN A 590 -20.72 -21.03 3.96
CA ASN A 590 -21.98 -21.54 4.51
C ASN A 590 -22.75 -20.44 5.27
N GLU A 591 -23.77 -19.88 4.62
CA GLU A 591 -24.70 -18.88 5.19
C GLU A 591 -25.51 -19.43 6.38
N GLU A 592 -25.60 -20.75 6.55
CA GLU A 592 -26.31 -21.41 7.66
C GLU A 592 -25.68 -21.20 9.05
N ALA A 593 -24.50 -20.57 9.13
CA ALA A 593 -23.75 -20.39 10.38
C ALA A 593 -24.17 -19.14 11.19
N MET A 594 -25.03 -18.26 10.68
CA MET A 594 -25.57 -17.16 11.51
C MET A 594 -26.53 -17.72 12.57
N PRO A 595 -26.47 -17.27 13.83
CA PRO A 595 -27.42 -17.68 14.86
C PRO A 595 -28.84 -17.40 14.38
N LYS A 596 -29.69 -18.43 14.26
CA LYS A 596 -31.11 -18.27 13.88
C LYS A 596 -31.81 -17.18 14.70
N ASN A 597 -31.43 -17.06 15.97
CA ASN A 597 -31.95 -16.06 16.90
C ASN A 597 -31.79 -14.60 16.41
N ASP A 598 -30.68 -14.25 15.76
CA ASP A 598 -30.46 -12.87 15.30
C ASP A 598 -31.32 -12.55 14.06
N ASN A 599 -31.51 -13.53 13.17
CA ASN A 599 -32.43 -13.41 12.04
C ASN A 599 -33.88 -13.34 12.51
N ASP A 600 -34.27 -14.17 13.48
CA ASP A 600 -35.60 -14.14 14.08
C ASP A 600 -35.87 -12.78 14.75
N MET A 601 -34.88 -12.23 15.47
CA MET A 601 -34.97 -10.88 16.06
C MET A 601 -35.07 -9.79 15.01
N LEU A 602 -34.32 -9.89 13.91
CA LEU A 602 -34.40 -8.94 12.80
C LEU A 602 -35.77 -8.99 12.11
N GLU A 603 -36.26 -10.19 11.82
CA GLU A 603 -37.60 -10.41 11.25
C GLU A 603 -38.68 -9.87 12.19
N GLU A 604 -38.57 -10.11 13.50
CA GLU A 604 -39.50 -9.57 14.49
C GLU A 604 -39.49 -8.04 14.50
N LEU A 605 -38.32 -7.40 14.44
CA LEU A 605 -38.19 -5.94 14.38
C LEU A 605 -38.78 -5.37 13.08
N VAL A 606 -38.55 -6.04 11.95
CA VAL A 606 -39.11 -5.65 10.65
C VAL A 606 -40.62 -5.80 10.65
N ASP A 607 -41.15 -6.89 11.19
CA ASP A 607 -42.59 -7.14 11.25
C ASP A 607 -43.28 -6.18 12.22
N LYS A 608 -42.68 -5.89 13.38
CA LYS A 608 -43.13 -4.80 14.26
C LYS A 608 -43.18 -3.47 13.52
N ALA A 609 -42.15 -3.12 12.76
CA ALA A 609 -42.13 -1.88 11.95
C ALA A 609 -43.19 -1.87 10.84
N ARG A 610 -43.46 -3.02 10.20
CA ARG A 610 -44.52 -3.18 9.18
C ARG A 610 -45.92 -3.04 9.77
N GLN A 611 -46.14 -3.48 11.01
CA GLN A 611 -47.43 -3.39 11.71
C GLN A 611 -47.67 -2.04 12.40
N SER A 612 -46.61 -1.22 12.52
CA SER A 612 -46.67 0.11 13.13
C SER A 612 -47.44 1.12 12.27
N ASP A 613 -47.93 2.19 12.92
CA ASP A 613 -48.53 3.36 12.28
C ASP A 613 -47.61 3.97 11.19
N PRO A 614 -48.14 4.51 10.07
CA PRO A 614 -47.33 5.08 8.99
C PRO A 614 -46.32 6.15 9.43
N VAL A 615 -46.64 6.96 10.45
CA VAL A 615 -45.73 7.98 10.99
C VAL A 615 -44.57 7.32 11.73
N TYR A 616 -44.84 6.34 12.59
CA TYR A 616 -43.79 5.58 13.28
C TYR A 616 -42.91 4.84 12.28
N ARG A 617 -43.49 4.20 11.27
CA ARG A 617 -42.74 3.51 10.21
C ARG A 617 -41.82 4.46 9.46
N LYS A 618 -42.29 5.66 9.13
CA LYS A 618 -41.46 6.70 8.50
C LYS A 618 -40.27 7.08 9.40
N VAL A 619 -40.51 7.37 10.68
CA VAL A 619 -39.44 7.72 11.64
C VAL A 619 -38.46 6.57 11.85
N PHE A 620 -38.96 5.33 11.93
CA PHE A 620 -38.13 4.13 12.06
C PHE A 620 -37.25 3.92 10.82
N LEU A 621 -37.81 4.06 9.62
CA LEU A 621 -37.06 3.98 8.36
C LEU A 621 -36.06 5.12 8.21
N GLU A 622 -36.38 6.34 8.68
CA GLU A 622 -35.43 7.45 8.74
C GLU A 622 -34.26 7.13 9.67
N LYS A 623 -34.53 6.60 10.88
CA LYS A 623 -33.48 6.16 11.81
C LYS A 623 -32.63 5.02 11.26
N LEU A 624 -33.24 4.01 10.63
CA LEU A 624 -32.51 2.92 9.99
C LEU A 624 -31.67 3.42 8.81
N ARG A 625 -32.23 4.34 8.00
CA ARG A 625 -31.48 5.01 6.94
C ARG A 625 -30.30 5.77 7.53
N ASP A 626 -30.46 6.46 8.65
CA ASP A 626 -29.37 7.18 9.31
C ASP A 626 -28.34 6.21 9.93
N ILE A 627 -28.70 4.96 10.24
CA ILE A 627 -27.74 3.91 10.68
C ILE A 627 -26.99 3.30 9.50
N LEU A 628 -27.69 2.98 8.41
CA LEU A 628 -27.14 2.32 7.22
C LEU A 628 -26.41 3.30 6.28
N HIS A 629 -26.85 4.55 6.30
CA HIS A 629 -26.35 5.66 5.51
C HIS A 629 -26.26 6.90 6.40
N PRO A 630 -25.41 6.88 7.44
CA PRO A 630 -25.26 8.02 8.31
C PRO A 630 -24.96 9.26 7.46
N LYS A 631 -25.70 10.33 7.74
CA LYS A 631 -25.43 11.67 7.21
C LYS A 631 -24.19 12.19 7.92
N ASP A 632 -23.07 11.55 7.66
CA ASP A 632 -21.75 12.01 8.00
C ASP A 632 -21.46 13.18 7.06
N GLU A 633 -22.13 14.32 7.28
CA GLU A 633 -21.89 15.55 6.53
C GLU A 633 -20.78 16.37 7.21
N ASP A 634 -20.45 16.06 8.47
CA ASP A 634 -19.53 16.82 9.33
C ASP A 634 -18.22 16.10 9.73
N ILE A 635 -18.01 14.80 9.44
CA ILE A 635 -16.73 14.12 9.73
C ILE A 635 -15.61 14.72 8.89
N LEU A 636 -14.64 15.35 9.53
CA LEU A 636 -13.46 15.87 8.88
C LEU A 636 -12.42 14.77 8.69
N ALA A 637 -11.71 14.85 7.56
CA ALA A 637 -10.50 14.06 7.40
C ALA A 637 -9.48 14.46 8.49
N PRO A 638 -8.68 13.53 9.01
CA PRO A 638 -7.71 13.86 10.05
C PRO A 638 -6.73 14.96 9.58
N VAL A 639 -6.12 15.70 10.51
CA VAL A 639 -5.15 16.73 10.14
C VAL A 639 -3.93 16.12 9.45
N SER A 640 -3.65 16.53 8.22
CA SER A 640 -2.37 16.23 7.58
C SER A 640 -1.30 17.19 8.11
N GLU A 641 -0.30 16.70 8.85
CA GLU A 641 0.89 17.51 9.12
C GLU A 641 1.62 17.75 7.79
N LYS A 642 1.57 18.99 7.28
CA LYS A 642 2.37 19.39 6.12
C LYS A 642 3.84 19.33 6.52
N THR A 643 4.50 18.21 6.23
CA THR A 643 5.97 18.12 6.29
C THR A 643 6.55 19.24 5.44
N ARG A 644 7.10 20.26 6.10
CA ARG A 644 7.90 21.30 5.45
C ARG A 644 9.03 20.58 4.73
N ARG A 645 8.99 20.54 3.40
CA ARG A 645 10.10 20.02 2.58
C ARG A 645 11.35 20.85 2.85
N GLY A 646 12.14 20.39 3.81
CA GLY A 646 13.46 20.84 4.18
C GLY A 646 14.08 19.74 5.03
N ALA A 647 14.88 18.89 4.39
CA ALA A 647 15.64 17.87 5.10
C ALA A 647 16.53 18.55 6.15
N GLN A 648 16.31 18.19 7.41
CA GLN A 648 17.41 17.91 8.33
C GLN A 648 17.31 16.43 8.63
N GLY A 649 18.16 15.64 7.97
CA GLY A 649 18.40 14.26 8.34
C GLY A 649 19.06 14.26 9.72
N GLY A 650 18.28 14.03 10.75
CA GLY A 650 18.74 13.63 12.07
C GLY A 650 17.98 12.37 12.43
N LEU A 651 18.68 11.25 12.50
CA LEU A 651 18.21 10.08 13.23
C LEU A 651 17.83 10.54 14.64
N GLN A 652 16.53 10.63 14.94
CA GLN A 652 16.10 10.60 16.34
C GLN A 652 16.31 9.17 16.83
N ARG A 653 17.49 8.95 17.43
CA ARG A 653 17.72 7.91 18.41
C ARG A 653 16.69 8.12 19.52
N GLY A 654 15.91 7.08 19.82
CA GLY A 654 15.07 7.05 21.01
C GLY A 654 15.92 7.42 22.22
N THR A 655 15.51 8.48 22.90
CA THR A 655 16.12 8.96 24.13
C THR A 655 15.97 7.92 25.21
N ASN A 656 17.11 7.51 25.77
CA ASN A 656 17.22 6.76 27.00
C ASN A 656 16.48 7.53 28.12
N LEU A 657 15.43 6.94 28.67
CA LEU A 657 14.97 7.26 30.02
C LEU A 657 16.02 6.69 30.99
N VAL A 658 16.86 7.59 31.49
CA VAL A 658 17.71 7.35 32.65
C VAL A 658 16.77 7.22 33.84
N LEU A 659 16.68 6.00 34.39
CA LEU A 659 16.15 5.78 35.73
C LEU A 659 17.06 6.52 36.71
N SER A 660 16.59 7.62 37.28
CA SER A 660 17.17 8.18 38.49
C SER A 660 16.56 7.44 39.67
N THR A 661 17.44 6.79 40.42
CA THR A 661 17.22 6.18 41.73
C THR A 661 16.65 7.19 42.73
N GLN A 662 15.55 6.83 43.37
CA GLN A 662 15.36 6.88 44.83
C GLN A 662 14.27 5.90 45.24
#